data_AF-A0A5F8G1P9-F1
#
_entry.id   AF-A0A5F8G1P9-F1
#
_cell.length_a   1.000
_cell.length_b   1.000
_cell.length_c   1.000
_cell.angle_alpha   90.00
_cell.angle_beta   90.00
_cell.angle_gamma   90.00
#
_symmetry.space_group_name_H-M   'P 1'
#
loop_
_entity.id
_entity.type
_entity.pdbx_description
1 polymer ?
#
loop_
_entity_poly.entity_id
_entity_poly.type
_entity_poly.pdbx_seq_one_letter_code
_entity_poly.pdbx_strand_id
1 'polypeptide(L)'
;MKAIETSLEINEQLYSRQLYVLGTEAMRRLRRSSMLVSGMKGLGVEIAKNLVLAGVGRLTLHDPSPTCWMDLASQFFLAEEDIGQNRAKASLPHLAQLNSSVCLDAHDGPLAEIELQAFQVVVLTDSTLEEQLQVGSLCHKLGVHFVVASTRGLVGQLFCDFGKEFTIYEPSEAEPLGNSIGHISQGSPGILTVLEENGHCFQDGDRAVFSGIEGMTELNDGDPRPVRVLDKRTLEIGDTAAFSPYLRSGTITKVKKPQTRSYVSSPAREQNETERARCLHQAFQALHKFQAQTGRLPRPWDLGDANELVVLARGLEPLQGDHGEKGNEALDEALVKEFAMTCTGDLSPVSSVIGGIAAQEMLKAASGKFTPLDQWLYFDALECLPEDGQSPLGPEGCAHRDCRYDGQIAVFGADFQKKLGEQNYFLVGAGAIGCELLKTFAMVGLGAGPGGGITVTDMDTVELSNLSRQFLFRWQWGTPKAKAAALAVKDMNPALRVTAHTNELGPDTEHVYGEDFFSSLDGVACALDTFEARQYVSERCIHSLKPMLESGTQGIQGEAAIFVPFLTQPYSMPPEDAIETAYPICTLRYFPSTIEHTLQWALNEFEGLFRLPAETINRTHILPCISMNPNRQATESHGQPCFSHRTPTWIIFWQLPTCTPRPTGSQAPRTGTDCGGCCRHPRPSPPSSPVTGSWKRPRQSGVSLRSPANSKRLLRPSPGPATALLG
;
A
#
# COMPACT_ATOMS: atom_id res chain seq x y z
N MET A 1 -22.38 -19.51 -21.78
CA MET A 1 -22.87 -18.16 -21.44
C MET A 1 -23.10 -18.01 -19.94
N LYS A 2 -23.97 -18.80 -19.28
CA LYS A 2 -24.19 -18.71 -17.81
C LYS A 2 -22.94 -18.85 -16.92
N ALA A 3 -21.95 -19.66 -17.31
CA ALA A 3 -20.68 -19.82 -16.57
C ALA A 3 -19.67 -18.67 -16.78
N ILE A 4 -19.83 -17.86 -17.83
CA ILE A 4 -19.02 -16.67 -18.10
C ILE A 4 -19.66 -15.45 -17.41
N GLU A 5 -20.98 -15.43 -17.25
CA GLU A 5 -21.67 -14.40 -16.47
C GLU A 5 -21.38 -14.50 -14.97
N THR A 6 -21.31 -15.72 -14.40
CA THR A 6 -20.91 -15.92 -13.00
C THR A 6 -19.45 -15.54 -12.74
N SER A 7 -18.59 -15.56 -13.77
CA SER A 7 -17.19 -15.13 -13.65
C SER A 7 -17.02 -13.60 -13.71
N LEU A 8 -18.08 -12.81 -13.86
CA LEU A 8 -18.02 -11.33 -13.91
C LEU A 8 -18.64 -10.66 -12.66
N GLU A 9 -19.24 -11.41 -11.73
CA GLU A 9 -19.75 -10.88 -10.46
C GLU A 9 -18.60 -10.53 -9.49
N ILE A 10 -18.54 -9.27 -9.06
CA ILE A 10 -17.49 -8.77 -8.18
C ILE A 10 -17.67 -9.40 -6.79
N ASN A 11 -16.61 -9.96 -6.23
CA ASN A 11 -16.61 -10.40 -4.84
C ASN A 11 -16.50 -9.19 -3.91
N GLU A 12 -17.64 -8.65 -3.50
CA GLU A 12 -17.71 -7.45 -2.65
C GLU A 12 -17.06 -7.65 -1.27
N GLN A 13 -16.99 -8.88 -0.76
CA GLN A 13 -16.31 -9.16 0.52
C GLN A 13 -14.78 -9.06 0.38
N LEU A 14 -14.22 -9.61 -0.70
CA LEU A 14 -12.79 -9.52 -0.99
C LEU A 14 -12.39 -8.08 -1.32
N TYR A 15 -13.15 -7.42 -2.19
CA TYR A 15 -12.83 -6.08 -2.70
C TYR A 15 -13.46 -4.94 -1.89
N SER A 16 -14.00 -5.21 -0.70
CA SER A 16 -14.76 -4.23 0.10
C SER A 16 -14.05 -2.88 0.21
N ARG A 17 -12.77 -2.87 0.62
CA ARG A 17 -12.01 -1.61 0.76
C ARG A 17 -11.63 -0.97 -0.57
N GLN A 18 -11.34 -1.78 -1.58
CA GLN A 18 -10.97 -1.31 -2.92
C GLN A 18 -12.18 -0.72 -3.66
N LEU A 19 -13.40 -1.21 -3.39
CA LEU A 19 -14.63 -0.70 -3.97
C LEU A 19 -14.94 0.73 -3.50
N TYR A 20 -14.56 1.12 -2.29
CA TYR A 20 -14.69 2.50 -1.83
C TYR A 20 -13.77 3.47 -2.59
N VAL A 21 -12.67 2.97 -3.14
CA VAL A 21 -11.69 3.76 -3.91
C VAL A 21 -12.07 3.80 -5.38
N LEU A 22 -12.24 2.62 -5.99
CA LEU A 22 -12.45 2.50 -7.43
C LEU A 22 -13.93 2.60 -7.83
N GLY A 23 -14.84 2.16 -6.98
CA GLY A 23 -16.25 1.99 -7.34
C GLY A 23 -16.49 0.77 -8.23
N THR A 24 -17.75 0.35 -8.25
CA THR A 24 -18.18 -0.89 -8.91
C THR A 24 -17.96 -0.87 -10.43
N GLU A 25 -18.15 0.28 -11.08
CA GLU A 25 -18.05 0.38 -12.53
C GLU A 25 -16.60 0.27 -13.03
N ALA A 26 -15.66 0.94 -12.36
CA ALA A 26 -14.24 0.79 -12.66
C ALA A 26 -13.79 -0.67 -12.46
N MET A 27 -14.22 -1.31 -11.37
CA MET A 27 -13.94 -2.73 -11.12
C MET A 27 -14.48 -3.65 -12.21
N ARG A 28 -15.68 -3.40 -12.75
CA ARG A 28 -16.21 -4.19 -13.88
C ARG A 28 -15.34 -4.09 -15.13
N ARG A 29 -14.78 -2.90 -15.41
CA ARG A 29 -13.87 -2.69 -16.54
C ARG A 29 -12.54 -3.40 -16.32
N LEU A 30 -11.97 -3.30 -15.12
CA LEU A 30 -10.74 -4.01 -14.75
C LEU A 30 -10.88 -5.52 -14.94
N ARG A 31 -12.00 -6.12 -14.55
CA ARG A 31 -12.23 -7.57 -14.73
C ARG A 31 -12.37 -8.01 -16.19
N ARG A 32 -12.62 -7.08 -17.12
CA ARG A 32 -12.66 -7.34 -18.56
C ARG A 32 -11.34 -7.01 -19.27
N SER A 33 -10.38 -6.41 -18.55
CA SER A 33 -9.11 -6.00 -19.11
C SER A 33 -8.16 -7.18 -19.32
N SER A 34 -7.27 -7.03 -20.30
CA SER A 34 -6.17 -7.94 -20.61
C SER A 34 -4.88 -7.14 -20.57
N MET A 35 -3.92 -7.55 -19.75
CA MET A 35 -2.69 -6.82 -19.51
C MET A 35 -1.44 -7.69 -19.71
N LEU A 36 -0.34 -7.07 -20.13
CA LEU A 36 0.97 -7.70 -20.26
C LEU A 36 2.00 -6.97 -19.40
N VAL A 37 2.77 -7.72 -18.62
CA VAL A 37 3.97 -7.24 -17.91
C VAL A 37 5.20 -7.92 -18.52
N SER A 38 6.05 -7.12 -19.18
CA SER A 38 7.30 -7.57 -19.78
C SER A 38 8.51 -7.20 -18.91
N GLY A 39 9.31 -8.21 -18.57
CA GLY A 39 10.38 -8.17 -17.58
C GLY A 39 9.85 -8.54 -16.19
N MET A 40 10.44 -9.57 -15.58
CA MET A 40 9.99 -10.17 -14.31
C MET A 40 11.09 -10.16 -13.24
N LYS A 41 11.87 -9.07 -13.20
CA LYS A 41 12.73 -8.71 -12.05
C LYS A 41 11.88 -8.13 -10.91
N GLY A 42 12.49 -7.48 -9.91
CA GLY A 42 11.79 -6.85 -8.78
C GLY A 42 10.67 -5.89 -9.19
N LEU A 43 10.95 -4.98 -10.13
CA LEU A 43 9.97 -4.02 -10.62
C LEU A 43 8.76 -4.72 -11.28
N GLY A 44 9.02 -5.67 -12.17
CA GLY A 44 7.97 -6.42 -12.87
C GLY A 44 7.09 -7.24 -11.94
N VAL A 45 7.68 -7.95 -10.96
CA VAL A 45 6.90 -8.74 -10.00
C VAL A 45 6.08 -7.87 -9.06
N GLU A 46 6.56 -6.67 -8.70
CA GLU A 46 5.79 -5.71 -7.91
C GLU A 46 4.57 -5.22 -8.68
N ILE A 47 4.73 -4.86 -9.96
CA ILE A 47 3.62 -4.46 -10.84
C ILE A 47 2.61 -5.60 -10.93
N ALA A 48 3.08 -6.82 -11.26
CA ALA A 48 2.24 -8.00 -11.40
C ALA A 48 1.46 -8.32 -10.12
N LYS A 49 2.12 -8.28 -8.94
CA LYS A 49 1.46 -8.46 -7.64
C LYS A 49 0.27 -7.52 -7.49
N ASN A 50 0.49 -6.22 -7.70
CA ASN A 50 -0.55 -5.21 -7.51
C ASN A 50 -1.71 -5.38 -8.49
N LEU A 51 -1.44 -5.71 -9.76
CA LEU A 51 -2.49 -6.00 -10.75
C LEU A 51 -3.32 -7.24 -10.40
N VAL A 52 -2.67 -8.31 -9.92
CA VAL A 52 -3.37 -9.53 -9.50
C VAL A 52 -4.26 -9.26 -8.29
N LEU A 53 -3.75 -8.55 -7.29
CA LEU A 53 -4.53 -8.16 -6.11
C LEU A 53 -5.69 -7.24 -6.47
N ALA A 54 -5.48 -6.32 -7.42
CA ALA A 54 -6.52 -5.42 -7.92
C ALA A 54 -7.65 -6.15 -8.68
N GLY A 55 -7.44 -7.40 -9.12
CA GLY A 55 -8.48 -8.20 -9.76
C GLY A 55 -8.68 -7.89 -11.24
N VAL A 56 -7.60 -7.65 -11.98
CA VAL A 56 -7.66 -7.54 -13.45
C VAL A 56 -8.14 -8.84 -14.10
N GLY A 57 -8.72 -8.78 -15.29
CA GLY A 57 -9.31 -9.95 -15.96
C GLY A 57 -8.27 -11.01 -16.33
N ARG A 58 -7.31 -10.60 -17.16
CA ARG A 58 -6.18 -11.42 -17.59
C ARG A 58 -4.88 -10.66 -17.42
N LEU A 59 -3.86 -11.32 -16.87
CA LEU A 59 -2.50 -10.81 -16.80
C LEU A 59 -1.54 -11.84 -17.41
N THR A 60 -0.75 -11.43 -18.39
CA THR A 60 0.29 -12.25 -19.00
C THR A 60 1.67 -11.74 -18.57
N LEU A 61 2.53 -12.67 -18.16
CA LEU A 61 3.91 -12.40 -17.77
C LEU A 61 4.82 -12.72 -18.95
N HIS A 62 5.72 -11.81 -19.28
CA HIS A 62 6.72 -12.04 -20.32
C HIS A 62 8.11 -11.76 -19.76
N ASP A 63 9.02 -12.70 -19.92
CA ASP A 63 10.45 -12.47 -19.69
C ASP A 63 11.24 -13.51 -20.48
N PRO A 64 12.14 -13.14 -21.40
CA PRO A 64 12.98 -14.10 -22.10
C PRO A 64 14.18 -14.58 -21.27
N SER A 65 14.47 -13.93 -20.14
CA SER A 65 15.71 -14.12 -19.40
C SER A 65 15.57 -15.12 -18.24
N PRO A 66 16.67 -15.83 -17.92
CA PRO A 66 16.71 -16.64 -16.72
C PRO A 66 16.90 -15.79 -15.46
N THR A 67 16.52 -16.34 -14.31
CA THR A 67 16.80 -15.84 -12.97
C THR A 67 18.30 -15.86 -12.70
N CYS A 68 18.81 -14.79 -12.09
CA CYS A 68 20.19 -14.67 -11.62
C CYS A 68 20.25 -14.10 -10.19
N TRP A 69 21.44 -14.13 -9.57
CA TRP A 69 21.65 -13.65 -8.19
C TRP A 69 21.18 -12.22 -7.94
N MET A 70 21.42 -11.32 -8.90
CA MET A 70 21.01 -9.92 -8.83
C MET A 70 19.50 -9.75 -8.69
N ASP A 71 18.71 -10.67 -9.27
CA ASP A 71 17.25 -10.57 -9.26
C ASP A 71 16.70 -10.76 -7.85
N LEU A 72 17.34 -11.59 -7.02
CA LEU A 72 16.86 -11.95 -5.67
C LEU A 72 16.92 -10.79 -4.65
N ALA A 73 17.55 -9.67 -5.01
CA ALA A 73 17.62 -8.47 -4.19
C ALA A 73 16.29 -7.72 -4.10
N SER A 74 15.38 -7.98 -5.05
CA SER A 74 14.08 -7.29 -5.14
C SER A 74 12.95 -8.21 -5.60
N GLN A 75 13.24 -9.35 -6.22
CA GLN A 75 12.25 -10.33 -6.65
C GLN A 75 11.90 -11.27 -5.48
N PHE A 76 10.78 -10.98 -4.81
CA PHE A 76 10.34 -11.62 -3.57
C PHE A 76 9.58 -12.96 -3.74
N PHE A 77 9.42 -13.47 -4.96
CA PHE A 77 8.87 -14.80 -5.24
C PHE A 77 9.91 -15.82 -5.67
N LEU A 78 11.08 -15.39 -6.15
CA LEU A 78 12.15 -16.29 -6.57
C LEU A 78 13.07 -16.60 -5.40
N ALA A 79 13.54 -17.84 -5.37
CA ALA A 79 14.52 -18.35 -4.40
C ALA A 79 15.84 -18.73 -5.11
N GLU A 80 16.84 -19.11 -4.32
CA GLU A 80 18.15 -19.54 -4.86
C GLU A 80 18.04 -20.78 -5.76
N GLU A 81 17.03 -21.63 -5.54
CA GLU A 81 16.72 -22.80 -6.37
C GLU A 81 16.14 -22.43 -7.75
N ASP A 82 15.68 -21.19 -7.94
CA ASP A 82 15.14 -20.72 -9.21
C ASP A 82 16.21 -20.16 -10.15
N ILE A 83 17.46 -20.04 -9.70
CA ILE A 83 18.57 -19.54 -10.52
C ILE A 83 18.72 -20.39 -11.79
N GLY A 84 18.75 -19.71 -12.94
CA GLY A 84 18.77 -20.34 -14.26
C GLY A 84 17.40 -20.70 -14.84
N GLN A 85 16.34 -20.72 -14.04
CA GLN A 85 14.96 -20.90 -14.53
C GLN A 85 14.42 -19.60 -15.14
N ASN A 86 13.42 -19.70 -16.02
CA ASN A 86 12.79 -18.52 -16.61
C ASN A 86 11.97 -17.75 -15.55
N ARG A 87 12.22 -16.44 -15.39
CA ARG A 87 11.61 -15.62 -14.32
C ARG A 87 10.09 -15.56 -14.40
N ALA A 88 9.53 -15.40 -15.59
CA ALA A 88 8.08 -15.31 -15.79
C ALA A 88 7.38 -16.63 -15.42
N LYS A 89 7.92 -17.75 -15.90
CA LYS A 89 7.39 -19.09 -15.63
C LYS A 89 7.53 -19.47 -14.15
N ALA A 90 8.67 -19.15 -13.52
CA ALA A 90 8.91 -19.42 -12.09
C ALA A 90 8.02 -18.55 -11.18
N SER A 91 7.71 -17.31 -11.57
CA SER A 91 6.85 -16.40 -10.79
C SER A 91 5.35 -16.73 -10.86
N LEU A 92 4.90 -17.31 -11.97
CA LEU A 92 3.49 -17.62 -12.26
C LEU A 92 2.76 -18.34 -11.11
N PRO A 93 3.26 -19.47 -10.56
CA PRO A 93 2.55 -20.17 -9.49
C PRO A 93 2.38 -19.34 -8.21
N HIS A 94 3.31 -18.45 -7.90
CA HIS A 94 3.21 -17.58 -6.71
C HIS A 94 2.16 -16.50 -6.90
N LEU A 95 2.13 -15.86 -8.07
CA LEU A 95 1.12 -14.87 -8.43
C LEU A 95 -0.29 -15.48 -8.47
N ALA A 96 -0.43 -16.69 -9.01
CA ALA A 96 -1.71 -17.40 -9.08
C ALA A 96 -2.34 -17.69 -7.71
N GLN A 97 -1.52 -17.76 -6.65
CA GLN A 97 -2.02 -17.95 -5.29
C GLN A 97 -2.55 -16.67 -4.64
N LEU A 98 -2.23 -15.48 -5.18
CA LEU A 98 -2.69 -14.22 -4.62
C LEU A 98 -4.19 -14.01 -4.89
N ASN A 99 -4.64 -14.33 -6.10
CA ASN A 99 -6.02 -14.13 -6.51
C ASN A 99 -6.46 -15.11 -7.59
N SER A 100 -7.30 -16.07 -7.22
CA SER A 100 -7.80 -17.11 -8.12
C SER A 100 -8.79 -16.59 -9.18
N SER A 101 -9.22 -15.32 -9.11
CA SER A 101 -10.13 -14.74 -10.09
C SER A 101 -9.44 -14.14 -11.31
N VAL A 102 -8.11 -14.00 -11.28
CA VAL A 102 -7.30 -13.43 -12.36
C VAL A 102 -6.77 -14.56 -13.24
N CYS A 103 -7.00 -14.47 -14.55
CA CYS A 103 -6.44 -15.42 -15.50
C CYS A 103 -4.96 -15.10 -15.75
N LEU A 104 -4.05 -15.99 -15.36
CA LEU A 104 -2.61 -15.81 -15.52
C LEU A 104 -2.02 -16.71 -16.59
N ASP A 105 -1.08 -16.18 -17.35
CA ASP A 105 -0.26 -16.91 -18.33
C ASP A 105 1.17 -16.37 -18.35
N ALA A 106 2.13 -17.16 -18.86
CA ALA A 106 3.51 -16.74 -19.02
C ALA A 106 4.15 -17.26 -20.31
N HIS A 107 4.90 -16.40 -21.01
CA HIS A 107 5.68 -16.79 -22.19
C HIS A 107 7.02 -16.06 -22.29
N ASP A 108 7.87 -16.57 -23.16
CA ASP A 108 9.22 -16.08 -23.48
C ASP A 108 9.41 -15.82 -25.00
N GLY A 109 8.30 -15.85 -25.75
CA GLY A 109 8.28 -15.52 -27.18
C GLY A 109 8.34 -14.01 -27.48
N PRO A 110 8.62 -13.64 -28.73
CA PRO A 110 8.79 -12.24 -29.13
C PRO A 110 7.50 -11.41 -28.99
N LEU A 111 7.65 -10.11 -28.73
CA LEU A 111 6.56 -9.15 -28.66
C LEU A 111 6.27 -8.54 -30.05
N ALA A 112 5.68 -9.32 -30.96
CA ALA A 112 5.30 -8.82 -32.28
C ALA A 112 3.86 -8.25 -32.28
N GLU A 113 3.48 -7.64 -33.42
CA GLU A 113 2.21 -6.91 -33.57
C GLU A 113 0.98 -7.79 -33.26
N ILE A 114 1.03 -9.08 -33.62
CA ILE A 114 -0.09 -10.00 -33.43
C ILE A 114 -0.30 -10.38 -31.97
N GLU A 115 0.78 -10.51 -31.19
CA GLU A 115 0.73 -10.76 -29.76
C GLU A 115 0.21 -9.51 -29.02
N LEU A 116 0.73 -8.32 -29.35
CA LEU A 116 0.38 -7.06 -28.68
C LEU A 116 -1.11 -6.69 -28.83
N GLN A 117 -1.73 -7.03 -29.97
CA GLN A 117 -3.17 -6.81 -30.21
C GLN A 117 -4.08 -7.49 -29.16
N ALA A 118 -3.61 -8.54 -28.48
CA ALA A 118 -4.40 -9.27 -27.50
C ALA A 118 -4.54 -8.55 -26.14
N PHE A 119 -3.82 -7.43 -25.95
CA PHE A 119 -3.77 -6.70 -24.70
C PHE A 119 -4.41 -5.33 -24.82
N GLN A 120 -5.02 -4.88 -23.72
CA GLN A 120 -5.50 -3.51 -23.56
C GLN A 120 -4.38 -2.60 -23.03
N VAL A 121 -3.53 -3.12 -22.14
CA VAL A 121 -2.43 -2.39 -21.52
C VAL A 121 -1.16 -3.24 -21.52
N VAL A 122 -0.04 -2.65 -21.92
CA VAL A 122 1.29 -3.29 -21.96
C VAL A 122 2.26 -2.45 -21.15
N VAL A 123 3.02 -3.08 -20.26
CA VAL A 123 4.18 -2.44 -19.61
C VAL A 123 5.48 -3.14 -19.97
N LEU A 124 6.51 -2.35 -20.31
CA LEU A 124 7.89 -2.82 -20.38
C LEU A 124 8.65 -2.36 -19.14
N THR A 125 9.39 -3.29 -18.53
CA THR A 125 10.25 -3.02 -17.38
C THR A 125 11.72 -3.23 -17.74
N ASP A 126 12.57 -2.26 -17.38
CA ASP A 126 14.03 -2.27 -17.57
C ASP A 126 14.53 -2.66 -18.98
N SER A 127 13.69 -2.44 -20.00
CA SER A 127 13.94 -2.77 -21.41
C SER A 127 14.91 -1.79 -22.08
N THR A 128 15.42 -2.16 -23.25
CA THR A 128 16.27 -1.26 -24.06
C THR A 128 15.43 -0.18 -24.73
N LEU A 129 16.05 0.96 -25.07
CA LEU A 129 15.36 2.02 -25.81
C LEU A 129 14.84 1.55 -27.17
N GLU A 130 15.58 0.68 -27.86
CA GLU A 130 15.16 0.10 -29.14
C GLU A 130 13.84 -0.66 -29.00
N GLU A 131 13.74 -1.52 -27.98
CA GLU A 131 12.52 -2.28 -27.68
C GLU A 131 11.38 -1.34 -27.26
N GLN A 132 11.64 -0.32 -26.44
CA GLN A 132 10.65 0.69 -26.04
C GLN A 132 10.08 1.42 -27.25
N LEU A 133 10.93 1.86 -28.18
CA LEU A 133 10.51 2.57 -29.39
C LEU A 133 9.72 1.65 -30.32
N GLN A 134 10.16 0.40 -30.49
CA GLN A 134 9.48 -0.58 -31.34
C GLN A 134 8.10 -0.93 -30.78
N VAL A 135 8.03 -1.40 -29.53
CA VAL A 135 6.78 -1.85 -28.90
C VAL A 135 5.84 -0.66 -28.66
N GLY A 136 6.37 0.48 -28.20
CA GLY A 136 5.57 1.69 -27.99
C GLY A 136 4.92 2.20 -29.27
N SER A 137 5.66 2.23 -30.38
CA SER A 137 5.11 2.61 -31.69
C SER A 137 4.01 1.66 -32.16
N LEU A 138 4.17 0.35 -31.95
CA LEU A 138 3.15 -0.65 -32.27
C LEU A 138 1.91 -0.47 -31.38
N CYS A 139 2.09 -0.33 -30.07
CA CYS A 139 0.99 -0.13 -29.13
C CYS A 139 0.17 1.13 -29.48
N HIS A 140 0.84 2.26 -29.72
CA HIS A 140 0.18 3.51 -30.11
C HIS A 140 -0.60 3.37 -31.42
N LYS A 141 -0.06 2.65 -32.41
CA LYS A 141 -0.73 2.37 -33.68
C LYS A 141 -1.96 1.47 -33.50
N LEU A 142 -1.87 0.46 -32.62
CA LEU A 142 -2.93 -0.51 -32.36
C LEU A 142 -4.01 0.00 -31.39
N GLY A 143 -3.79 1.13 -30.72
CA GLY A 143 -4.67 1.62 -29.66
C GLY A 143 -4.53 0.85 -28.35
N VAL A 144 -3.39 0.19 -28.15
CA VAL A 144 -3.01 -0.47 -26.89
C VAL A 144 -2.34 0.56 -26.00
N HIS A 145 -2.78 0.67 -24.74
CA HIS A 145 -2.16 1.58 -23.78
C HIS A 145 -0.78 1.07 -23.38
N PHE A 146 0.21 1.96 -23.37
CA PHE A 146 1.61 1.61 -23.20
C PHE A 146 2.22 2.31 -21.99
N VAL A 147 2.98 1.55 -21.20
CA VAL A 147 3.72 2.04 -20.04
C VAL A 147 5.18 1.56 -20.15
N VAL A 148 6.13 2.43 -19.81
CA VAL A 148 7.52 2.04 -19.57
C VAL A 148 7.86 2.35 -18.13
N ALA A 149 8.36 1.38 -17.40
CA ALA A 149 8.87 1.58 -16.05
C ALA A 149 10.33 1.09 -15.98
N SER A 150 11.21 1.80 -15.28
CA SER A 150 12.58 1.30 -15.06
C SER A 150 13.11 1.73 -13.71
N THR A 151 13.92 0.86 -13.10
CA THR A 151 14.63 1.14 -11.86
C THR A 151 16.10 0.84 -12.02
N ARG A 152 16.95 1.80 -11.66
CA ARG A 152 18.40 1.76 -11.78
C ARG A 152 19.02 2.28 -10.48
N GLY A 153 19.35 1.36 -9.57
CA GLY A 153 19.81 1.72 -8.23
C GLY A 153 18.78 2.57 -7.48
N LEU A 154 19.16 3.80 -7.15
CA LEU A 154 18.33 4.76 -6.41
C LEU A 154 17.41 5.61 -7.30
N VAL A 155 17.42 5.39 -8.62
CA VAL A 155 16.66 6.20 -9.58
C VAL A 155 15.62 5.35 -10.29
N GLY A 156 14.41 5.90 -10.45
CA GLY A 156 13.31 5.32 -11.18
C GLY A 156 12.76 6.26 -12.26
N GLN A 157 12.21 5.70 -13.32
CA GLN A 157 11.44 6.43 -14.32
C GLN A 157 10.17 5.69 -14.69
N LEU A 158 9.14 6.46 -15.07
CA LEU A 158 7.87 5.96 -15.59
C LEU A 158 7.40 6.83 -16.75
N PHE A 159 6.89 6.21 -17.81
CA PHE A 159 6.29 6.87 -18.96
C PHE A 159 4.94 6.25 -19.29
N CYS A 160 3.97 7.08 -19.66
CA CYS A 160 2.63 6.66 -20.10
C CYS A 160 2.27 7.20 -21.49
N ASP A 161 1.78 6.30 -22.35
CA ASP A 161 1.15 6.61 -23.63
C ASP A 161 -0.18 5.86 -23.75
N PHE A 162 -1.29 6.56 -23.51
CA PHE A 162 -2.63 5.98 -23.59
C PHE A 162 -3.33 6.29 -24.92
N GLY A 163 -2.57 6.71 -25.93
CA GLY A 163 -3.07 6.99 -27.27
C GLY A 163 -3.59 8.42 -27.46
N LYS A 164 -4.08 8.71 -28.66
CA LYS A 164 -4.49 10.07 -29.09
C LYS A 164 -5.80 10.55 -28.46
N GLU A 165 -6.62 9.63 -27.98
CA GLU A 165 -7.93 9.94 -27.42
C GLU A 165 -8.21 9.00 -26.25
N PHE A 166 -7.81 9.42 -25.06
CA PHE A 166 -8.05 8.70 -23.81
C PHE A 166 -9.13 9.42 -23.00
N THR A 167 -10.18 8.69 -22.60
CA THR A 167 -11.29 9.24 -21.81
C THR A 167 -11.13 8.92 -20.33
N ILE A 168 -11.04 9.96 -19.52
CA ILE A 168 -11.05 9.92 -18.06
C ILE A 168 -12.47 10.20 -17.59
N TYR A 169 -13.14 9.21 -17.00
CA TYR A 169 -14.52 9.35 -16.52
C TYR A 169 -14.60 10.02 -15.16
N GLU A 170 -13.63 9.75 -14.28
CA GLU A 170 -13.57 10.28 -12.92
C GLU A 170 -12.12 10.69 -12.59
N PRO A 171 -11.73 11.97 -12.73
CA PRO A 171 -10.33 12.38 -12.62
C PRO A 171 -9.76 12.34 -11.18
N SER A 172 -10.60 12.38 -10.16
CA SER A 172 -10.18 12.40 -8.75
C SER A 172 -11.14 11.65 -7.82
N GLU A 173 -10.64 11.29 -6.64
CA GLU A 173 -11.43 10.71 -5.54
C GLU A 173 -12.42 11.69 -4.90
N ALA A 174 -12.25 13.00 -5.11
CA ALA A 174 -13.10 14.02 -4.48
C ALA A 174 -14.58 13.74 -4.76
N GLU A 175 -15.42 13.70 -3.73
CA GLU A 175 -16.84 13.49 -3.92
C GLU A 175 -17.44 14.56 -4.85
N PRO A 176 -18.46 14.20 -5.65
CA PRO A 176 -19.14 15.18 -6.48
C PRO A 176 -19.71 16.30 -5.62
N LEU A 177 -19.27 17.54 -5.86
CA LEU A 177 -19.76 18.69 -5.11
C LEU A 177 -21.27 18.83 -5.29
N GLY A 178 -21.98 19.10 -4.20
CA GLY A 178 -23.43 19.26 -4.21
C GLY A 178 -23.90 20.27 -3.17
N ASN A 179 -25.15 20.67 -3.32
CA ASN A 179 -25.82 21.62 -2.43
C ASN A 179 -27.22 21.12 -2.10
N SER A 180 -27.69 21.45 -0.90
CA SER A 180 -29.06 21.22 -0.47
C SER A 180 -29.98 22.22 -1.14
N ILE A 181 -31.12 21.75 -1.62
CA ILE A 181 -32.10 22.58 -2.32
C ILE A 181 -32.99 23.27 -1.29
N GLY A 182 -33.05 24.60 -1.35
CA GLY A 182 -33.97 25.41 -0.56
C GLY A 182 -35.32 25.65 -1.25
N HIS A 183 -35.31 25.86 -2.57
CA HIS A 183 -36.53 26.08 -3.36
C HIS A 183 -36.29 25.81 -4.86
N ILE A 184 -37.30 25.34 -5.59
CA ILE A 184 -37.33 25.32 -7.06
C ILE A 184 -38.60 25.97 -7.60
N SER A 185 -38.47 27.00 -8.45
CA SER A 185 -39.63 27.64 -9.09
C SER A 185 -40.16 26.82 -10.26
N GLN A 186 -41.47 26.87 -10.51
CA GLN A 186 -42.07 26.39 -11.76
C GLN A 186 -41.99 27.49 -12.82
N GLY A 187 -41.19 27.27 -13.85
CA GLY A 187 -41.02 28.24 -14.93
C GLY A 187 -40.09 27.76 -16.04
N SER A 188 -39.94 28.60 -17.06
CA SER A 188 -39.01 28.39 -18.17
C SER A 188 -38.14 29.64 -18.34
N PRO A 189 -36.94 29.70 -17.74
CA PRO A 189 -36.30 28.64 -16.96
C PRO A 189 -36.83 28.54 -15.52
N GLY A 190 -36.78 27.34 -14.95
CA GLY A 190 -36.94 27.07 -13.53
C GLY A 190 -35.71 27.56 -12.78
N ILE A 191 -35.94 28.20 -11.64
CA ILE A 191 -34.90 28.79 -10.78
C ILE A 191 -34.80 27.98 -9.50
N LEU A 192 -33.63 27.41 -9.27
CA LEU A 192 -33.27 26.71 -8.05
C LEU A 192 -32.52 27.66 -7.12
N THR A 193 -32.89 27.64 -5.85
CA THR A 193 -32.18 28.35 -4.77
C THR A 193 -31.56 27.32 -3.82
N VAL A 194 -30.26 27.44 -3.53
CA VAL A 194 -29.57 26.56 -2.57
C VAL A 194 -29.73 27.04 -1.12
N LEU A 195 -29.71 26.09 -0.18
CA LEU A 195 -29.90 26.35 1.24
C LEU A 195 -28.66 26.99 1.89
N GLU A 196 -27.47 26.62 1.44
CA GLU A 196 -26.20 27.00 2.05
C GLU A 196 -25.93 28.52 1.99
N GLU A 197 -25.52 29.11 3.11
CA GLU A 197 -25.18 30.55 3.19
C GLU A 197 -23.94 30.92 2.37
N ASN A 198 -23.03 29.96 2.22
CA ASN A 198 -21.82 30.12 1.43
C ASN A 198 -22.07 30.02 -0.08
N GLY A 199 -23.30 29.73 -0.50
CA GLY A 199 -23.68 29.64 -1.92
C GLY A 199 -23.41 28.26 -2.53
N HIS A 200 -23.58 28.20 -3.86
CA HIS A 200 -23.47 26.95 -4.61
C HIS A 200 -22.06 26.72 -5.19
N CYS A 201 -21.74 25.46 -5.55
CA CYS A 201 -20.44 25.08 -6.11
C CYS A 201 -20.35 25.06 -7.66
N PHE A 202 -21.39 25.52 -8.36
CA PHE A 202 -21.53 25.41 -9.82
C PHE A 202 -20.95 26.59 -10.60
N GLN A 203 -20.56 26.34 -11.84
CA GLN A 203 -20.15 27.31 -12.86
C GLN A 203 -21.00 27.16 -14.13
N ASP A 204 -21.03 28.18 -14.97
CA ASP A 204 -21.77 28.14 -16.24
C ASP A 204 -21.30 27.00 -17.14
N GLY A 205 -22.27 26.23 -17.63
CA GLY A 205 -22.05 25.06 -18.48
C GLY A 205 -21.82 23.76 -17.72
N ASP A 206 -21.85 23.76 -16.39
CA ASP A 206 -21.93 22.54 -15.60
C ASP A 206 -23.24 21.78 -15.86
N ARG A 207 -23.24 20.49 -15.54
CA ARG A 207 -24.46 19.67 -15.49
C ARG A 207 -24.66 19.15 -14.08
N ALA A 208 -25.91 18.99 -13.69
CA ALA A 208 -26.27 18.48 -12.37
C ALA A 208 -27.33 17.40 -12.46
N VAL A 209 -27.29 16.49 -11.49
CA VAL A 209 -28.37 15.54 -11.21
C VAL A 209 -29.06 15.93 -9.92
N PHE A 210 -30.34 15.58 -9.80
CA PHE A 210 -31.15 15.89 -8.65
C PHE A 210 -31.64 14.61 -7.98
N SER A 211 -31.79 14.66 -6.67
CA SER A 211 -32.30 13.53 -5.90
C SER A 211 -33.01 14.02 -4.64
N GLY A 212 -33.91 13.21 -4.09
CA GLY A 212 -34.58 13.49 -2.83
C GLY A 212 -35.54 14.69 -2.84
N ILE A 213 -35.97 15.17 -4.01
CA ILE A 213 -36.93 16.28 -4.12
C ILE A 213 -38.35 15.77 -3.84
N GLU A 214 -39.06 16.38 -2.89
CA GLU A 214 -40.49 16.16 -2.67
C GLU A 214 -41.33 17.19 -3.45
N GLY A 215 -42.41 16.73 -4.10
CA GLY A 215 -43.26 17.56 -4.96
C GLY A 215 -42.86 17.48 -6.42
N MET A 216 -41.79 18.19 -6.80
CA MET A 216 -41.23 18.24 -8.17
C MET A 216 -40.39 16.98 -8.49
N THR A 217 -41.02 15.81 -8.37
CA THR A 217 -40.35 14.49 -8.45
C THR A 217 -39.81 14.15 -9.83
N GLU A 218 -40.26 14.85 -10.87
CA GLU A 218 -39.80 14.70 -12.26
C GLU A 218 -38.30 15.03 -12.40
N LEU A 219 -37.73 15.80 -11.46
CA LEU A 219 -36.29 16.07 -11.41
C LEU A 219 -35.48 14.92 -10.80
N ASN A 220 -36.09 13.97 -10.09
CA ASN A 220 -35.40 12.83 -9.46
C ASN A 220 -35.13 11.66 -10.43
N ASP A 221 -35.17 11.92 -11.74
CA ASP A 221 -34.98 10.90 -12.78
C ASP A 221 -33.52 10.44 -12.93
N GLY A 222 -32.58 11.18 -12.33
CA GLY A 222 -31.14 10.91 -12.41
C GLY A 222 -30.51 11.41 -13.71
N ASP A 223 -31.25 12.12 -14.57
CA ASP A 223 -30.74 12.61 -15.84
C ASP A 223 -29.93 13.91 -15.64
N PRO A 224 -28.67 13.98 -16.14
CA PRO A 224 -27.86 15.19 -16.05
C PRO A 224 -28.47 16.37 -16.82
N ARG A 225 -28.78 17.47 -16.15
CA ARG A 225 -29.35 18.69 -16.75
C ARG A 225 -28.33 19.84 -16.71
N PRO A 226 -28.25 20.69 -17.75
CA PRO A 226 -27.37 21.85 -17.72
C PRO A 226 -27.83 22.86 -16.66
N VAL A 227 -26.87 23.51 -16.01
CA VAL A 227 -27.12 24.60 -15.07
C VAL A 227 -26.48 25.90 -15.55
N ARG A 228 -27.14 27.03 -15.29
CA ARG A 228 -26.60 28.37 -15.51
C ARG A 228 -26.63 29.16 -14.19
N VAL A 229 -25.51 29.77 -13.85
CA VAL A 229 -25.33 30.55 -12.62
C VAL A 229 -26.00 31.91 -12.79
N LEU A 230 -26.91 32.24 -11.88
CA LEU A 230 -27.54 33.57 -11.83
C LEU A 230 -26.85 34.46 -10.81
N ASP A 231 -26.68 33.95 -9.59
CA ASP A 231 -25.98 34.61 -8.50
C ASP A 231 -25.36 33.56 -7.57
N LYS A 232 -24.81 33.98 -6.43
CA LYS A 232 -24.14 33.10 -5.47
C LYS A 232 -25.03 31.94 -4.96
N ARG A 233 -26.36 32.09 -4.95
CA ARG A 233 -27.33 31.16 -4.38
C ARG A 233 -28.35 30.61 -5.36
N THR A 234 -28.47 31.18 -6.56
CA THR A 234 -29.51 30.79 -7.53
C THR A 234 -28.93 30.28 -8.85
N LEU A 235 -29.58 29.23 -9.37
CA LEU A 235 -29.24 28.54 -10.61
C LEU A 235 -30.48 28.42 -11.50
N GLU A 236 -30.31 28.55 -12.81
CA GLU A 236 -31.31 28.08 -13.77
C GLU A 236 -31.08 26.61 -14.11
N ILE A 237 -32.16 25.81 -14.15
CA ILE A 237 -32.09 24.35 -14.33
C ILE A 237 -32.90 23.82 -15.52
N GLY A 238 -33.28 24.69 -16.46
CA GLY A 238 -34.12 24.36 -17.62
C GLY A 238 -35.61 24.53 -17.37
N ASP A 239 -36.46 24.06 -18.29
CA ASP A 239 -37.92 24.21 -18.17
C ASP A 239 -38.49 23.26 -17.09
N THR A 240 -39.25 23.85 -16.16
CA THR A 240 -39.94 23.17 -15.05
C THR A 240 -41.43 23.54 -15.03
N ALA A 241 -41.93 24.28 -16.02
CA ALA A 241 -43.29 24.82 -16.03
C ALA A 241 -44.37 23.72 -16.01
N ALA A 242 -44.08 22.57 -16.62
CA ALA A 242 -44.96 21.41 -16.65
C ALA A 242 -44.79 20.45 -15.46
N PHE A 243 -43.81 20.68 -14.59
CA PHE A 243 -43.54 19.79 -13.46
C PHE A 243 -44.46 20.09 -12.28
N SER A 244 -44.57 19.14 -11.37
CA SER A 244 -45.28 19.31 -10.12
C SER A 244 -44.63 20.41 -9.25
N PRO A 245 -45.39 21.14 -8.41
CA PRO A 245 -44.82 22.16 -7.55
C PRO A 245 -43.80 21.58 -6.57
N TYR A 246 -42.69 22.29 -6.36
CA TYR A 246 -41.72 21.95 -5.32
C TYR A 246 -42.36 22.08 -3.94
N LEU A 247 -42.13 21.10 -3.07
CA LEU A 247 -42.59 21.14 -1.69
C LEU A 247 -41.44 21.39 -0.72
N ARG A 248 -40.42 20.53 -0.73
CA ARG A 248 -39.26 20.59 0.17
C ARG A 248 -38.17 19.59 -0.23
N SER A 249 -37.04 19.68 0.48
CA SER A 249 -35.91 18.76 0.43
C SER A 249 -35.24 18.70 -0.95
N GLY A 250 -34.26 17.83 -1.05
CA GLY A 250 -33.56 17.52 -2.29
C GLY A 250 -32.13 18.06 -2.32
N THR A 251 -31.34 17.43 -3.17
CA THR A 251 -29.92 17.76 -3.36
C THR A 251 -29.67 17.91 -4.85
N ILE A 252 -28.93 18.96 -5.21
CA ILE A 252 -28.36 19.14 -6.54
C ILE A 252 -26.89 18.73 -6.49
N THR A 253 -26.49 17.80 -7.35
CA THR A 253 -25.13 17.24 -7.35
C THR A 253 -24.47 17.47 -8.71
N LYS A 254 -23.27 18.05 -8.72
CA LYS A 254 -22.51 18.32 -9.93
C LYS A 254 -22.03 17.03 -10.59
N VAL A 255 -22.32 16.88 -11.88
CA VAL A 255 -21.84 15.76 -12.68
C VAL A 255 -20.41 16.04 -13.10
N LYS A 256 -19.48 15.15 -12.74
CA LYS A 256 -18.10 15.20 -13.22
C LYS A 256 -18.12 15.00 -14.74
N LYS A 257 -17.60 15.98 -15.49
CA LYS A 257 -17.45 15.86 -16.94
C LYS A 257 -16.29 14.91 -17.24
N PRO A 258 -16.49 13.90 -18.11
CA PRO A 258 -15.37 13.15 -18.63
C PRO A 258 -14.35 14.08 -19.29
N GLN A 259 -13.07 13.83 -19.06
CA GLN A 259 -11.97 14.58 -19.67
C GLN A 259 -11.33 13.72 -20.75
N THR A 260 -11.04 14.30 -21.90
CA THR A 260 -10.30 13.61 -22.96
C THR A 260 -8.87 14.14 -22.99
N ARG A 261 -7.89 13.23 -23.00
CA ARG A 261 -6.46 13.55 -23.15
C ARG A 261 -5.87 12.88 -24.39
N SER A 262 -4.81 13.47 -24.92
CA SER A 262 -4.03 12.94 -26.04
C SER A 262 -2.59 12.78 -25.59
N TYR A 263 -2.03 11.59 -25.83
CA TYR A 263 -0.66 11.24 -25.48
C TYR A 263 0.22 11.19 -26.74
N VAL A 264 1.51 11.52 -26.57
CA VAL A 264 2.52 11.41 -27.63
C VAL A 264 3.21 10.05 -27.53
N SER A 265 3.50 9.43 -28.67
CA SER A 265 4.00 8.05 -28.75
C SER A 265 5.47 7.86 -28.41
N SER A 266 6.25 8.94 -28.22
CA SER A 266 7.71 8.85 -28.20
C SER A 266 8.27 8.97 -26.78
N PRO A 267 8.80 7.88 -26.19
CA PRO A 267 9.53 7.94 -24.93
C PRO A 267 10.91 8.65 -25.07
N ALA A 268 11.32 9.05 -26.26
CA ALA A 268 12.56 9.81 -26.45
C ALA A 268 12.40 11.32 -26.18
N ARG A 269 11.19 11.79 -25.83
CA ARG A 269 10.92 13.21 -25.59
C ARG A 269 10.53 13.47 -24.14
N GLU A 270 11.11 14.52 -23.58
CA GLU A 270 10.87 15.05 -22.23
C GLU A 270 10.12 16.40 -22.38
N GLN A 271 9.09 16.64 -21.58
CA GLN A 271 8.30 17.88 -21.50
C GLN A 271 8.17 18.44 -20.06
N ASN A 272 8.78 17.82 -19.06
CA ASN A 272 8.74 18.20 -17.66
C ASN A 272 9.55 19.49 -17.42
N GLU A 273 9.05 20.30 -16.49
CA GLU A 273 9.56 21.64 -16.26
C GLU A 273 10.77 21.66 -15.31
N THR A 274 11.03 20.59 -14.56
CA THR A 274 12.08 20.59 -13.54
C THR A 274 13.47 20.23 -14.10
N GLU A 275 14.50 20.98 -13.69
CA GLU A 275 15.91 20.77 -14.07
C GLU A 275 16.39 19.34 -13.73
N ARG A 276 16.00 18.83 -12.56
CA ARG A 276 16.38 17.48 -12.11
C ARG A 276 15.78 16.39 -13.00
N ALA A 277 14.49 16.49 -13.36
CA ALA A 277 13.85 15.53 -14.26
C ALA A 277 14.51 15.49 -15.64
N ARG A 278 14.82 16.66 -16.21
CA ARG A 278 15.55 16.78 -17.48
C ARG A 278 16.92 16.12 -17.44
N CYS A 279 17.68 16.35 -16.35
CA CYS A 279 18.99 15.75 -16.20
C CYS A 279 18.91 14.23 -16.04
N LEU A 280 17.95 13.71 -15.26
CA LEU A 280 17.71 12.27 -15.14
C LEU A 280 17.26 11.65 -16.47
N HIS A 281 16.40 12.33 -17.25
CA HIS A 281 16.04 11.90 -18.60
C HIS A 281 17.30 11.75 -19.48
N GLN A 282 18.17 12.76 -19.50
CA GLN A 282 19.44 12.69 -20.22
C GLN A 282 20.34 11.55 -19.71
N ALA A 283 20.36 11.30 -18.40
CA ALA A 283 21.13 10.19 -17.81
C ALA A 283 20.63 8.82 -18.29
N PHE A 284 19.31 8.59 -18.34
CA PHE A 284 18.72 7.36 -18.90
C PHE A 284 18.97 7.21 -20.40
N GLN A 285 18.85 8.30 -21.19
CA GLN A 285 19.18 8.27 -22.62
C GLN A 285 20.67 7.94 -22.84
N ALA A 286 21.56 8.54 -22.04
CA ALA A 286 22.98 8.23 -22.07
C ALA A 286 23.26 6.78 -21.67
N LEU A 287 22.51 6.22 -20.70
CA LEU A 287 22.63 4.82 -20.27
C LEU A 287 22.25 3.86 -21.39
N HIS A 288 21.15 4.11 -22.09
CA HIS A 288 20.77 3.32 -23.25
C HIS A 288 21.85 3.35 -24.34
N LYS A 289 22.43 4.53 -24.60
CA LYS A 289 23.53 4.69 -25.56
C LYS A 289 24.80 3.95 -25.11
N PHE A 290 25.16 4.04 -23.83
CA PHE A 290 26.28 3.32 -23.25
C PHE A 290 26.11 1.81 -23.41
N GLN A 291 24.91 1.30 -23.09
CA GLN A 291 24.60 -0.12 -23.21
C GLN A 291 24.65 -0.60 -24.66
N ALA A 292 24.13 0.19 -25.61
CA ALA A 292 24.20 -0.12 -27.04
C ALA A 292 25.65 -0.15 -27.57
N GLN A 293 26.53 0.70 -27.05
CA GLN A 293 27.93 0.77 -27.49
C GLN A 293 28.84 -0.28 -26.85
N THR A 294 28.61 -0.62 -25.58
CA THR A 294 29.50 -1.49 -24.80
C THR A 294 28.95 -2.90 -24.58
N GLY A 295 27.66 -3.11 -24.82
CA GLY A 295 26.97 -4.37 -24.55
C GLY A 295 26.71 -4.65 -23.07
N ARG A 296 26.97 -3.68 -22.18
CA ARG A 296 26.78 -3.82 -20.71
C ARG A 296 26.33 -2.50 -20.07
N LEU A 297 25.89 -2.56 -18.82
CA LEU A 297 25.70 -1.38 -17.99
C LEU A 297 27.05 -0.90 -17.39
N PRO A 298 27.15 0.36 -16.93
CA PRO A 298 28.27 0.84 -16.13
C PRO A 298 28.55 -0.05 -14.91
N ARG A 299 29.82 -0.31 -14.61
CA ARG A 299 30.19 -1.12 -13.44
C ARG A 299 29.92 -0.34 -12.15
N PRO A 300 29.50 -1.01 -11.06
CA PRO A 300 29.27 -0.36 -9.78
C PRO A 300 30.48 0.47 -9.35
N TRP A 301 30.26 1.75 -9.05
CA TRP A 301 31.28 2.67 -8.54
C TRP A 301 32.55 2.81 -9.42
N ASP A 302 32.48 2.48 -10.71
CA ASP A 302 33.59 2.66 -11.64
C ASP A 302 33.63 4.09 -12.20
N LEU A 303 34.69 4.83 -11.85
CA LEU A 303 34.84 6.23 -12.23
C LEU A 303 35.07 6.40 -13.75
N GLY A 304 35.63 5.40 -14.43
CA GLY A 304 35.86 5.43 -15.87
C GLY A 304 34.53 5.39 -16.63
N ASP A 305 33.71 4.38 -16.33
CA ASP A 305 32.37 4.20 -16.90
C ASP A 305 31.47 5.41 -16.55
N ALA A 306 31.56 5.94 -15.32
CA ALA A 306 30.80 7.13 -14.90
C ALA A 306 31.17 8.39 -15.70
N ASN A 307 32.46 8.63 -15.94
CA ASN A 307 32.91 9.74 -16.78
C ASN A 307 32.49 9.55 -18.24
N GLU A 308 32.51 8.31 -18.75
CA GLU A 308 32.01 8.00 -20.10
C GLU A 308 30.51 8.30 -20.24
N LEU A 309 29.71 7.95 -19.23
CA LEU A 309 28.27 8.28 -19.22
C LEU A 309 28.03 9.80 -19.27
N VAL A 310 28.81 10.59 -18.52
CA VAL A 310 28.76 12.06 -18.58
C VAL A 310 29.09 12.58 -19.99
N VAL A 311 30.11 12.01 -20.64
CA VAL A 311 30.46 12.38 -22.02
C VAL A 311 29.32 12.08 -22.97
N LEU A 312 28.67 10.91 -22.82
CA LEU A 312 27.51 10.55 -23.63
C LEU A 312 26.33 11.49 -23.40
N ALA A 313 26.02 11.81 -22.14
CA ALA A 313 24.95 12.73 -21.75
C ALA A 313 25.17 14.15 -22.30
N ARG A 314 26.38 14.71 -22.19
CA ARG A 314 26.74 16.00 -22.78
C ARG A 314 26.62 16.02 -24.31
N GLY A 315 26.83 14.85 -24.94
CA GLY A 315 26.76 14.69 -26.39
C GLY A 315 25.34 14.43 -26.92
N LEU A 316 24.33 14.36 -26.06
CA LEU A 316 22.92 14.34 -26.47
C LEU A 316 22.49 15.74 -26.90
N GLU A 317 21.55 15.82 -27.84
CA GLU A 317 20.97 17.13 -28.18
C GLU A 317 20.33 17.75 -26.93
N PRO A 318 20.51 19.07 -26.69
CA PRO A 318 19.82 19.76 -25.61
C PRO A 318 18.32 19.53 -25.74
N LEU A 319 17.65 19.24 -24.63
CA LEU A 319 16.19 19.13 -24.62
C LEU A 319 15.59 20.43 -25.14
N GLN A 320 14.75 20.33 -26.17
CA GLN A 320 14.05 21.48 -26.73
C GLN A 320 12.92 21.85 -25.75
N GLY A 321 12.94 23.07 -25.20
CA GLY A 321 11.79 23.58 -24.46
C GLY A 321 10.61 23.86 -25.40
N ASP A 322 9.41 24.01 -24.83
CA ASP A 322 8.14 24.22 -25.54
C ASP A 322 8.12 25.42 -26.53
N HIS A 323 9.09 26.32 -26.44
CA HIS A 323 9.21 27.52 -27.28
C HIS A 323 10.38 27.50 -28.27
N GLY A 324 11.06 26.36 -28.46
CA GLY A 324 12.18 26.27 -29.41
C GLY A 324 13.42 27.08 -29.01
N GLU A 325 13.43 27.65 -27.80
CA GLU A 325 14.65 28.15 -27.18
C GLU A 325 15.50 26.94 -26.78
N LYS A 326 16.74 26.88 -27.29
CA LYS A 326 17.71 25.90 -26.81
C LYS A 326 17.90 26.15 -25.32
N GLY A 327 17.47 25.20 -24.49
CA GLY A 327 17.82 25.20 -23.07
C GLY A 327 19.34 25.29 -22.96
N ASN A 328 19.85 26.46 -22.59
CA ASN A 328 21.27 26.69 -22.34
C ASN A 328 21.62 26.29 -20.90
N GLU A 329 21.01 25.20 -20.44
CA GLU A 329 21.11 24.69 -19.08
C GLU A 329 22.29 23.71 -19.00
N ALA A 330 23.11 23.88 -17.96
CA ALA A 330 24.29 23.05 -17.76
C ALA A 330 23.86 21.68 -17.19
N LEU A 331 24.34 20.59 -17.79
CA LEU A 331 24.16 19.24 -17.28
C LEU A 331 24.71 19.15 -15.84
N ASP A 332 23.92 18.62 -14.91
CA ASP A 332 24.43 18.24 -13.58
C ASP A 332 25.27 16.97 -13.67
N GLU A 333 26.57 17.14 -13.85
CA GLU A 333 27.51 16.04 -13.99
C GLU A 333 27.69 15.23 -12.71
N ALA A 334 27.45 15.83 -11.54
CA ALA A 334 27.52 15.10 -10.28
C ALA A 334 26.37 14.10 -10.23
N LEU A 335 25.15 14.54 -10.54
CA LEU A 335 23.96 13.70 -10.63
C LEU A 335 24.15 12.54 -11.62
N VAL A 336 24.64 12.82 -12.83
CA VAL A 336 24.88 11.77 -13.84
C VAL A 336 25.95 10.78 -13.39
N LYS A 337 26.98 11.23 -12.66
CA LYS A 337 28.01 10.32 -12.11
C LYS A 337 27.45 9.43 -11.01
N GLU A 338 26.69 9.98 -10.07
CA GLU A 338 26.05 9.21 -9.00
C GLU A 338 25.07 8.17 -9.56
N PHE A 339 24.28 8.57 -10.57
CA PHE A 339 23.45 7.65 -11.33
C PHE A 339 24.28 6.54 -11.99
N ALA A 340 25.36 6.89 -12.70
CA ALA A 340 26.22 5.90 -13.36
C ALA A 340 26.82 4.89 -12.36
N MET A 341 27.26 5.38 -11.19
CA MET A 341 27.88 4.54 -10.16
C MET A 341 26.91 3.54 -9.52
N THR A 342 25.60 3.83 -9.55
CA THR A 342 24.57 3.04 -8.85
C THR A 342 23.59 2.32 -9.79
N CYS A 343 23.59 2.63 -11.10
CA CYS A 343 22.56 2.18 -12.03
C CYS A 343 22.48 0.66 -12.28
N THR A 344 23.52 -0.10 -11.92
CA THR A 344 23.49 -1.58 -11.92
C THR A 344 22.77 -2.17 -10.72
N GLY A 345 22.52 -1.36 -9.69
CA GLY A 345 21.80 -1.77 -8.50
C GLY A 345 20.34 -2.12 -8.76
N ASP A 346 19.84 -3.04 -7.95
CA ASP A 346 18.45 -3.49 -7.95
C ASP A 346 17.95 -3.46 -6.50
N LEU A 347 17.03 -2.54 -6.20
CA LEU A 347 16.60 -2.22 -4.84
C LEU A 347 15.09 -2.48 -4.70
N SER A 348 14.73 -3.34 -3.75
CA SER A 348 13.32 -3.62 -3.43
C SER A 348 12.49 -2.37 -3.08
N PRO A 349 12.99 -1.38 -2.30
CA PRO A 349 12.22 -0.17 -2.02
C PRO A 349 11.88 0.65 -3.27
N VAL A 350 12.85 0.83 -4.17
CA VAL A 350 12.65 1.61 -5.41
C VAL A 350 11.72 0.85 -6.37
N SER A 351 11.87 -0.48 -6.46
CA SER A 351 10.92 -1.35 -7.17
C SER A 351 9.50 -1.24 -6.60
N SER A 352 9.36 -1.13 -5.27
CA SER A 352 8.06 -0.99 -4.59
C SER A 352 7.38 0.33 -4.93
N VAL A 353 8.12 1.45 -4.90
CA VAL A 353 7.61 2.78 -5.26
C VAL A 353 7.20 2.84 -6.72
N ILE A 354 8.12 2.55 -7.65
CA ILE A 354 7.85 2.65 -9.08
C ILE A 354 6.83 1.60 -9.52
N GLY A 355 6.91 0.37 -8.98
CA GLY A 355 5.99 -0.71 -9.31
C GLY A 355 4.57 -0.46 -8.82
N GLY A 356 4.40 0.17 -7.65
CA GLY A 356 3.09 0.62 -7.16
C GLY A 356 2.48 1.69 -8.07
N ILE A 357 3.26 2.70 -8.46
CA ILE A 357 2.79 3.78 -9.35
C ILE A 357 2.48 3.22 -10.75
N ALA A 358 3.36 2.40 -11.33
CA ALA A 358 3.16 1.79 -12.64
C ALA A 358 1.91 0.89 -12.67
N ALA A 359 1.69 0.07 -11.64
CA ALA A 359 0.46 -0.71 -11.52
C ALA A 359 -0.76 0.19 -11.46
N GLN A 360 -0.72 1.27 -10.68
CA GLN A 360 -1.82 2.23 -10.61
C GLN A 360 -2.08 2.87 -11.99
N GLU A 361 -1.07 3.29 -12.74
CA GLU A 361 -1.23 3.82 -14.09
C GLU A 361 -1.88 2.81 -15.05
N MET A 362 -1.52 1.53 -14.96
CA MET A 362 -2.18 0.48 -15.74
C MET A 362 -3.65 0.29 -15.34
N LEU A 363 -4.00 0.41 -14.06
CA LEU A 363 -5.39 0.40 -13.61
C LEU A 363 -6.16 1.62 -14.13
N LYS A 364 -5.54 2.81 -14.15
CA LYS A 364 -6.13 4.03 -14.76
C LYS A 364 -6.40 3.81 -16.24
N ALA A 365 -5.42 3.28 -16.99
CA ALA A 365 -5.56 2.97 -18.41
C ALA A 365 -6.73 2.01 -18.69
N ALA A 366 -6.87 0.94 -17.90
CA ALA A 366 -7.91 -0.05 -18.14
C ALA A 366 -9.31 0.38 -17.67
N SER A 367 -9.41 1.25 -16.67
CA SER A 367 -10.69 1.66 -16.08
C SER A 367 -11.21 3.02 -16.55
N GLY A 368 -10.31 3.90 -16.99
CA GLY A 368 -10.59 5.33 -17.21
C GLY A 368 -10.90 6.09 -15.93
N LYS A 369 -10.49 5.56 -14.76
CA LYS A 369 -10.62 6.21 -13.46
C LYS A 369 -9.29 6.81 -13.03
N PHE A 370 -9.37 8.01 -12.46
CA PHE A 370 -8.29 8.93 -12.09
C PHE A 370 -7.52 9.49 -13.28
N THR A 371 -6.97 10.69 -13.08
CA THR A 371 -6.08 11.33 -14.05
C THR A 371 -4.75 10.55 -14.14
N PRO A 372 -4.35 10.08 -15.33
CA PRO A 372 -3.06 9.45 -15.52
C PRO A 372 -1.90 10.45 -15.49
N LEU A 373 -0.69 9.90 -15.33
CA LEU A 373 0.55 10.62 -15.55
C LEU A 373 0.63 11.17 -16.98
N ASP A 374 1.19 12.38 -17.14
CA ASP A 374 1.29 13.08 -18.42
C ASP A 374 2.65 13.79 -18.55
N GLN A 375 3.69 13.19 -19.16
CA GLN A 375 3.80 11.78 -19.54
C GLN A 375 4.92 11.06 -18.79
N TRP A 376 5.94 11.79 -18.33
CA TRP A 376 7.12 11.29 -17.65
C TRP A 376 7.09 11.59 -16.16
N LEU A 377 7.49 10.61 -15.37
CA LEU A 377 7.82 10.74 -13.96
C LEU A 377 9.24 10.26 -13.75
N TYR A 378 10.03 11.09 -13.08
CA TYR A 378 11.35 10.74 -12.59
C TYR A 378 11.33 10.77 -11.07
N PHE A 379 11.95 9.78 -10.46
CA PHE A 379 12.10 9.65 -9.01
C PHE A 379 13.56 9.31 -8.71
N ASP A 380 14.10 9.88 -7.65
CA ASP A 380 15.34 9.40 -7.09
C ASP A 380 15.35 9.55 -5.57
N ALA A 381 16.21 8.75 -4.93
CA ALA A 381 16.48 8.80 -3.50
C ALA A 381 17.99 8.83 -3.25
N LEU A 382 18.72 9.65 -4.01
CA LEU A 382 20.19 9.71 -3.95
C LEU A 382 20.71 10.18 -2.58
N GLU A 383 19.86 10.84 -1.78
CA GLU A 383 20.13 11.18 -0.38
C GLU A 383 20.33 9.96 0.52
N CYS A 384 19.99 8.75 0.06
CA CYS A 384 20.28 7.50 0.75
C CYS A 384 21.77 7.10 0.66
N LEU A 385 22.55 7.73 -0.21
CA LEU A 385 24.00 7.50 -0.29
C LEU A 385 24.71 8.07 0.95
N PRO A 386 25.78 7.43 1.43
CA PRO A 386 26.54 7.96 2.56
C PRO A 386 27.10 9.35 2.28
N GLU A 387 27.04 10.24 3.28
CA GLU A 387 27.67 11.56 3.19
C GLU A 387 29.18 11.45 2.97
N ASP A 388 29.74 12.42 2.23
CA ASP A 388 31.16 12.51 1.90
C ASP A 388 32.08 12.21 3.09
N GLY A 389 32.90 11.17 2.96
CA GLY A 389 33.93 10.79 3.94
C GLY A 389 33.53 9.76 4.99
N GLN A 390 32.29 9.23 4.97
CA GLN A 390 31.83 8.27 6.00
C GLN A 390 31.97 6.78 5.61
N SER A 391 32.25 6.45 4.34
CA SER A 391 32.60 5.09 3.92
C SER A 391 33.35 5.10 2.58
N PRO A 392 34.43 4.34 2.37
CA PRO A 392 35.07 4.23 1.07
C PRO A 392 34.23 3.30 0.18
N LEU A 393 33.11 3.81 -0.35
CA LEU A 393 32.41 3.13 -1.44
C LEU A 393 33.33 3.12 -2.66
N GLY A 394 33.47 1.94 -3.25
CA GLY A 394 34.39 1.74 -4.37
C GLY A 394 34.16 0.38 -5.03
N PRO A 395 34.76 0.15 -6.21
CA PRO A 395 34.46 -1.01 -7.03
C PRO A 395 34.59 -2.36 -6.32
N GLU A 396 35.56 -2.52 -5.42
CA GLU A 396 35.78 -3.77 -4.67
C GLU A 396 34.67 -4.03 -3.62
N GLY A 397 34.25 -2.99 -2.91
CA GLY A 397 33.21 -3.09 -1.87
C GLY A 397 31.81 -3.35 -2.44
N CYS A 398 31.59 -2.93 -3.69
CA CYS A 398 30.32 -3.01 -4.43
C CYS A 398 30.32 -4.08 -5.54
N ALA A 399 31.38 -4.89 -5.64
CA ALA A 399 31.44 -6.01 -6.58
C ALA A 399 30.45 -7.12 -6.21
N HIS A 400 29.96 -7.85 -7.22
CA HIS A 400 29.08 -9.00 -7.05
C HIS A 400 29.76 -10.12 -6.25
N ARG A 401 28.98 -10.86 -5.46
CA ARG A 401 29.45 -11.90 -4.55
C ARG A 401 28.71 -13.22 -4.69
N ASP A 402 27.92 -13.34 -5.76
CA ASP A 402 27.05 -14.48 -6.02
C ASP A 402 26.12 -14.74 -4.84
N CYS A 403 25.48 -13.67 -4.37
CA CYS A 403 24.55 -13.72 -3.26
C CYS A 403 23.28 -12.94 -3.57
N ARG A 404 22.20 -13.26 -2.85
CA ARG A 404 20.89 -12.64 -3.07
C ARG A 404 20.84 -11.12 -2.86
N TYR A 405 21.88 -10.54 -2.26
CA TYR A 405 21.97 -9.12 -1.98
C TYR A 405 22.83 -8.35 -2.98
N ASP A 406 23.33 -8.99 -4.05
CA ASP A 406 24.24 -8.37 -5.01
C ASP A 406 23.66 -7.08 -5.62
N GLY A 407 22.36 -7.05 -5.90
CA GLY A 407 21.66 -5.84 -6.39
C GLY A 407 21.71 -4.67 -5.42
N GLN A 408 21.68 -4.94 -4.12
CA GLN A 408 21.79 -3.92 -3.08
C GLN A 408 23.25 -3.54 -2.76
N ILE A 409 24.15 -4.54 -2.76
CA ILE A 409 25.59 -4.36 -2.56
C ILE A 409 26.20 -3.48 -3.65
N ALA A 410 25.72 -3.57 -4.89
CA ALA A 410 26.15 -2.69 -5.98
C ALA A 410 25.94 -1.19 -5.68
N VAL A 411 25.00 -0.85 -4.80
CA VAL A 411 24.71 0.55 -4.39
C VAL A 411 25.42 0.89 -3.09
N PHE A 412 25.15 0.14 -2.02
CA PHE A 412 25.56 0.51 -0.65
C PHE A 412 26.83 -0.19 -0.17
N GLY A 413 27.34 -1.15 -0.94
CA GLY A 413 28.49 -1.96 -0.56
C GLY A 413 28.17 -3.01 0.50
N ALA A 414 29.09 -3.97 0.62
CA ALA A 414 28.90 -5.11 1.50
C ALA A 414 28.97 -4.81 3.00
N ASP A 415 29.75 -3.80 3.39
CA ASP A 415 29.86 -3.43 4.80
C ASP A 415 28.54 -2.86 5.31
N PHE A 416 27.81 -2.13 4.46
CA PHE A 416 26.46 -1.70 4.77
C PHE A 416 25.49 -2.87 4.85
N GLN A 417 25.55 -3.82 3.91
CA GLN A 417 24.74 -5.04 3.96
C GLN A 417 24.94 -5.82 5.27
N LYS A 418 26.18 -5.91 5.74
CA LYS A 418 26.49 -6.55 7.02
C LYS A 418 25.87 -5.80 8.20
N LYS A 419 26.03 -4.47 8.26
CA LYS A 419 25.41 -3.63 9.31
C LYS A 419 23.89 -3.80 9.34
N LEU A 420 23.26 -3.85 8.17
CA LEU A 420 21.82 -4.03 8.01
C LEU A 420 21.36 -5.40 8.54
N GLY A 421 22.14 -6.45 8.30
CA GLY A 421 21.89 -7.79 8.85
C GLY A 421 21.96 -7.87 10.37
N GLU A 422 22.73 -7.01 11.02
CA GLU A 422 22.92 -7.01 12.49
C GLU A 422 21.83 -6.23 13.25
N GLN A 423 20.91 -5.56 12.54
CA GLN A 423 19.88 -4.72 13.15
C GLN A 423 18.77 -5.51 13.87
N ASN A 424 18.23 -4.93 14.94
CA ASN A 424 17.06 -5.41 15.68
C ASN A 424 15.91 -4.41 15.56
N TYR A 425 14.87 -4.74 14.80
CA TYR A 425 13.73 -3.85 14.55
C TYR A 425 12.44 -4.37 15.14
N PHE A 426 11.59 -3.44 15.60
CA PHE A 426 10.23 -3.72 16.01
C PHE A 426 9.23 -3.17 15.01
N LEU A 427 8.42 -4.04 14.42
CA LEU A 427 7.31 -3.69 13.53
C LEU A 427 5.99 -3.77 14.30
N VAL A 428 5.28 -2.64 14.35
CA VAL A 428 3.97 -2.55 15.02
C VAL A 428 2.87 -2.52 13.96
N GLY A 429 2.13 -3.62 13.85
CA GLY A 429 1.11 -3.84 12.83
C GLY A 429 1.60 -4.73 11.69
N ALA A 430 0.78 -5.72 11.34
CA ALA A 430 0.96 -6.66 10.23
C ALA A 430 -0.18 -6.54 9.20
N GLY A 431 -0.77 -5.34 9.09
CA GLY A 431 -1.76 -4.97 8.07
C GLY A 431 -1.15 -4.77 6.67
N ALA A 432 -1.76 -3.89 5.86
CA ALA A 432 -1.32 -3.66 4.48
C ALA A 432 0.13 -3.13 4.41
N ILE A 433 0.39 -2.04 5.15
CA ILE A 433 1.73 -1.45 5.28
C ILE A 433 2.70 -2.47 5.91
N GLY A 434 2.28 -3.19 6.95
CA GLY A 434 3.13 -4.17 7.65
C GLY A 434 3.57 -5.32 6.73
N CYS A 435 2.70 -5.79 5.84
CA CYS A 435 3.04 -6.78 4.82
C CYS A 435 4.13 -6.28 3.85
N GLU A 436 3.98 -5.06 3.35
CA GLU A 436 4.94 -4.44 2.43
C GLU A 436 6.29 -4.14 3.11
N LEU A 437 6.27 -3.68 4.36
CA LEU A 437 7.47 -3.47 5.17
C LEU A 437 8.20 -4.79 5.43
N LEU A 438 7.51 -5.87 5.81
CA LEU A 438 8.14 -7.17 6.04
C LEU A 438 8.74 -7.75 4.75
N LYS A 439 8.06 -7.63 3.60
CA LYS A 439 8.65 -8.00 2.30
C LYS A 439 9.91 -7.20 2.05
N THR A 440 9.86 -5.89 2.27
CA THR A 440 11.03 -5.02 2.08
C THR A 440 12.17 -5.44 3.01
N PHE A 441 11.90 -5.65 4.30
CA PHE A 441 12.89 -6.12 5.29
C PHE A 441 13.52 -7.46 4.88
N ALA A 442 12.73 -8.39 4.36
CA ALA A 442 13.22 -9.67 3.86
C ALA A 442 14.17 -9.48 2.66
N MET A 443 13.79 -8.63 1.70
CA MET A 443 14.59 -8.39 0.49
C MET A 443 15.88 -7.64 0.77
N VAL A 444 15.82 -6.58 1.58
CA VAL A 444 17.01 -5.80 1.97
C VAL A 444 17.89 -6.55 2.97
N GLY A 445 17.37 -7.57 3.65
CA GLY A 445 18.12 -8.36 4.64
C GLY A 445 18.26 -7.68 6.01
N LEU A 446 17.28 -6.86 6.40
CA LEU A 446 17.23 -6.22 7.72
C LEU A 446 17.11 -7.28 8.82
N GLY A 447 18.09 -7.37 9.72
CA GLY A 447 18.09 -8.37 10.80
C GLY A 447 18.28 -9.82 10.33
N ALA A 448 18.76 -10.04 9.10
CA ALA A 448 19.03 -11.38 8.56
C ALA A 448 20.43 -11.92 8.92
N GLY A 449 21.24 -11.14 9.63
CA GLY A 449 22.60 -11.47 10.05
C GLY A 449 22.67 -11.98 11.50
N PRO A 450 23.87 -12.39 11.95
CA PRO A 450 24.10 -12.82 13.32
C PRO A 450 23.74 -11.73 14.32
N GLY A 451 22.89 -12.03 15.30
CA GLY A 451 22.49 -11.08 16.34
C GLY A 451 21.39 -10.09 15.92
N GLY A 452 21.04 -10.03 14.63
CA GLY A 452 19.89 -9.26 14.16
C GLY A 452 18.57 -10.03 14.26
N GLY A 453 17.46 -9.30 14.16
CA GLY A 453 16.13 -9.88 14.18
C GLY A 453 15.01 -8.85 14.05
N ILE A 454 13.82 -9.35 13.73
CA ILE A 454 12.60 -8.54 13.63
C ILE A 454 11.60 -9.09 14.64
N THR A 455 11.05 -8.22 15.47
CA THR A 455 9.84 -8.53 16.23
C THR A 455 8.66 -7.88 15.54
N VAL A 456 7.60 -8.63 15.25
CA VAL A 456 6.34 -8.09 14.70
C VAL A 456 5.22 -8.35 15.69
N THR A 457 4.39 -7.34 15.96
CA THR A 457 3.17 -7.52 16.76
C THR A 457 1.93 -7.06 16.01
N ASP A 458 0.87 -7.87 16.10
CA ASP A 458 -0.46 -7.55 15.60
C ASP A 458 -1.47 -8.45 16.33
N MET A 459 -2.49 -7.85 16.94
CA MET A 459 -3.52 -8.56 17.70
C MET A 459 -4.62 -9.18 16.82
N ASP A 460 -4.71 -8.76 15.57
CA ASP A 460 -5.77 -9.19 14.67
C ASP A 460 -5.52 -10.56 14.05
N THR A 461 -6.59 -11.10 13.49
CA THR A 461 -6.56 -12.29 12.64
C THR A 461 -6.80 -11.93 11.18
N VAL A 462 -6.37 -12.78 10.27
CA VAL A 462 -6.54 -12.60 8.83
C VAL A 462 -8.01 -12.77 8.44
N GLU A 463 -8.57 -11.76 7.77
CA GLU A 463 -9.92 -11.77 7.20
C GLU A 463 -9.92 -11.79 5.67
N LEU A 464 -11.04 -12.20 5.04
CA LEU A 464 -11.17 -12.24 3.58
C LEU A 464 -10.92 -10.87 2.93
N SER A 465 -11.49 -9.80 3.51
CA SER A 465 -11.34 -8.43 3.00
C SER A 465 -9.90 -7.92 3.04
N ASN A 466 -9.01 -8.58 3.78
CA ASN A 466 -7.60 -8.21 3.90
C ASN A 466 -6.80 -8.65 2.66
N LEU A 467 -7.19 -9.75 2.03
CA LEU A 467 -6.43 -10.40 0.97
C LEU A 467 -6.26 -9.53 -0.28
N SER A 468 -7.09 -8.50 -0.47
CA SER A 468 -6.95 -7.57 -1.60
C SER A 468 -5.72 -6.65 -1.51
N ARG A 469 -5.06 -6.58 -0.35
CA ARG A 469 -3.93 -5.65 -0.09
C ARG A 469 -2.90 -6.14 0.93
N GLN A 470 -3.15 -7.26 1.60
CA GLN A 470 -2.24 -7.88 2.57
C GLN A 470 -1.68 -9.17 1.95
N PHE A 471 -0.82 -9.00 0.95
CA PHE A 471 -0.45 -10.07 0.03
C PHE A 471 0.44 -11.16 0.65
N LEU A 472 0.94 -11.00 1.87
CA LEU A 472 1.60 -12.09 2.59
C LEU A 472 0.61 -13.19 3.02
N PHE A 473 -0.68 -12.86 3.04
CA PHE A 473 -1.73 -13.77 3.43
C PHE A 473 -2.28 -14.54 2.23
N ARG A 474 -2.80 -15.74 2.50
CA ARG A 474 -3.45 -16.64 1.53
C ARG A 474 -4.82 -17.04 2.09
N TRP A 475 -5.30 -18.24 1.78
CA TRP A 475 -6.54 -18.82 2.32
C TRP A 475 -6.53 -19.16 3.83
N GLN A 476 -5.53 -18.70 4.59
CA GLN A 476 -5.37 -19.02 6.03
C GLN A 476 -6.21 -18.09 6.92
N TRP A 477 -7.51 -17.97 6.65
CA TRP A 477 -8.40 -17.09 7.42
C TRP A 477 -8.50 -17.51 8.89
N GLY A 478 -8.56 -16.54 9.79
CA GLY A 478 -8.59 -16.74 11.25
C GLY A 478 -7.24 -17.05 11.88
N THR A 479 -6.13 -17.09 11.11
CA THR A 479 -4.79 -17.13 11.68
C THR A 479 -4.35 -15.74 12.15
N PRO A 480 -3.55 -15.62 13.24
CA PRO A 480 -3.05 -14.31 13.67
C PRO A 480 -2.14 -13.68 12.60
N LYS A 481 -2.39 -12.41 12.26
CA LYS A 481 -1.69 -11.71 11.16
C LYS A 481 -0.17 -11.74 11.34
N ALA A 482 0.32 -11.41 12.53
CA ALA A 482 1.76 -11.40 12.83
C ALA A 482 2.43 -12.77 12.58
N LYS A 483 1.75 -13.88 12.92
CA LYS A 483 2.28 -15.23 12.72
C LYS A 483 2.29 -15.62 11.25
N ALA A 484 1.19 -15.35 10.53
CA ALA A 484 1.10 -15.62 9.11
C ALA A 484 2.15 -14.82 8.32
N ALA A 485 2.32 -13.54 8.66
CA ALA A 485 3.29 -12.66 8.01
C ALA A 485 4.73 -13.13 8.24
N ALA A 486 5.07 -13.48 9.49
CA ALA A 486 6.39 -13.99 9.85
C ALA A 486 6.76 -15.28 9.12
N LEU A 487 5.80 -16.19 8.92
CA LEU A 487 6.01 -17.40 8.14
C LEU A 487 6.24 -17.07 6.66
N ALA A 488 5.39 -16.23 6.06
CA ALA A 488 5.48 -15.87 4.65
C ALA A 488 6.84 -15.23 4.29
N VAL A 489 7.35 -14.31 5.12
CA VAL A 489 8.64 -13.67 4.81
C VAL A 489 9.85 -14.54 5.12
N LYS A 490 9.70 -15.56 5.96
CA LYS A 490 10.74 -16.57 6.15
C LYS A 490 10.89 -17.46 4.93
N ASP A 491 9.81 -17.72 4.21
CA ASP A 491 9.86 -18.42 2.92
C ASP A 491 10.54 -17.55 1.85
N MET A 492 10.29 -16.22 1.86
CA MET A 492 10.98 -15.28 0.97
C MET A 492 12.48 -15.14 1.28
N ASN A 493 12.83 -15.10 2.57
CA ASN A 493 14.21 -15.06 3.04
C ASN A 493 14.46 -15.98 4.25
N PRO A 494 15.03 -17.18 4.02
CA PRO A 494 15.30 -18.14 5.09
C PRO A 494 16.27 -17.63 6.17
N ALA A 495 17.11 -16.63 5.86
CA ALA A 495 18.03 -16.03 6.82
C ALA A 495 17.33 -15.09 7.83
N LEU A 496 16.11 -14.63 7.52
CA LEU A 496 15.39 -13.68 8.35
C LEU A 496 14.92 -14.31 9.67
N ARG A 497 15.20 -13.62 10.78
CA ARG A 497 14.76 -14.04 12.12
C ARG A 497 13.58 -13.20 12.58
N VAL A 498 12.37 -13.72 12.39
CA VAL A 498 11.14 -13.00 12.76
C VAL A 498 10.46 -13.64 13.98
N THR A 499 10.21 -12.83 15.01
CA THR A 499 9.47 -13.20 16.21
C THR A 499 8.08 -12.56 16.15
N ALA A 500 7.04 -13.37 16.11
CA ALA A 500 5.66 -12.91 15.98
C ALA A 500 4.95 -12.89 17.35
N HIS A 501 4.49 -11.71 17.76
CA HIS A 501 3.65 -11.49 18.91
C HIS A 501 2.21 -11.20 18.47
N THR A 502 1.25 -11.57 19.32
CA THR A 502 -0.19 -11.33 19.07
C THR A 502 -0.79 -10.41 20.13
N ASN A 503 0.04 -9.54 20.67
CA ASN A 503 -0.32 -8.65 21.77
C ASN A 503 -0.79 -7.32 21.19
N GLU A 504 -1.89 -6.81 21.72
CA GLU A 504 -2.28 -5.42 21.51
C GLU A 504 -1.27 -4.50 22.19
N LEU A 505 -0.86 -3.44 21.49
CA LEU A 505 0.13 -2.53 22.02
C LEU A 505 -0.55 -1.49 22.91
N GLY A 506 -0.13 -1.39 24.16
CA GLY A 506 -0.62 -0.38 25.07
C GLY A 506 -0.05 -0.56 26.48
N PRO A 507 -0.52 0.24 27.46
CA PRO A 507 -0.03 0.19 28.84
C PRO A 507 -0.08 -1.21 29.48
N ASP A 508 -1.11 -2.00 29.14
CA ASP A 508 -1.31 -3.35 29.69
C ASP A 508 -0.24 -4.35 29.23
N THR A 509 0.44 -4.09 28.12
CA THR A 509 1.48 -4.96 27.55
C THR A 509 2.90 -4.45 27.76
N GLU A 510 3.09 -3.42 28.58
CA GLU A 510 4.42 -2.91 28.95
C GLU A 510 5.28 -3.91 29.74
N HIS A 511 4.67 -4.92 30.36
CA HIS A 511 5.42 -6.03 30.94
C HIS A 511 6.12 -6.90 29.88
N VAL A 512 5.66 -6.85 28.62
CA VAL A 512 6.30 -7.47 27.45
C VAL A 512 7.17 -6.44 26.73
N TYR A 513 6.60 -5.27 26.44
CA TYR A 513 7.23 -4.19 25.69
C TYR A 513 7.80 -3.10 26.61
N GLY A 514 8.52 -3.54 27.64
CA GLY A 514 9.11 -2.68 28.66
C GLY A 514 10.36 -1.94 28.18
N GLU A 515 11.02 -1.26 29.10
CA GLU A 515 12.27 -0.52 28.85
C GLU A 515 13.37 -1.45 28.32
N ASP A 516 13.52 -2.66 28.87
CA ASP A 516 14.51 -3.64 28.41
C ASP A 516 14.29 -4.03 26.95
N PHE A 517 13.03 -4.23 26.54
CA PHE A 517 12.68 -4.57 25.16
C PHE A 517 13.06 -3.42 24.23
N PHE A 518 12.52 -2.22 24.48
CA PHE A 518 12.79 -1.07 23.60
C PHE A 518 14.27 -0.71 23.57
N SER A 519 14.99 -0.76 24.69
CA SER A 519 16.42 -0.46 24.77
C SER A 519 17.27 -1.37 23.88
N SER A 520 16.83 -2.62 23.68
CA SER A 520 17.52 -3.61 22.83
C SER A 520 17.32 -3.40 21.31
N LEU A 521 16.37 -2.54 20.90
CA LEU A 521 16.08 -2.27 19.50
C LEU A 521 17.03 -1.25 18.89
N ASP A 522 17.23 -1.32 17.59
CA ASP A 522 17.90 -0.29 16.79
C ASP A 522 16.90 0.71 16.20
N GLY A 523 15.64 0.29 15.98
CA GLY A 523 14.58 1.15 15.49
C GLY A 523 13.19 0.51 15.53
N VAL A 524 12.17 1.34 15.31
CA VAL A 524 10.76 0.93 15.26
C VAL A 524 10.15 1.34 13.93
N ALA A 525 9.32 0.48 13.35
CA ALA A 525 8.52 0.79 12.16
C ALA A 525 7.03 0.62 12.49
N CYS A 526 6.23 1.62 12.15
CA CYS A 526 4.80 1.68 12.43
C CYS A 526 3.99 1.37 11.16
N ALA A 527 3.03 0.46 11.29
CA ALA A 527 2.05 0.09 10.29
C ALA A 527 0.64 0.09 10.91
N LEU A 528 0.31 1.20 11.56
CA LEU A 528 -0.86 1.38 12.42
C LEU A 528 -2.00 2.08 11.67
N ASP A 529 -3.23 1.87 12.11
CA ASP A 529 -4.43 2.47 11.54
C ASP A 529 -5.06 3.56 12.44
N THR A 530 -4.80 3.53 13.74
CA THR A 530 -5.29 4.53 14.71
C THR A 530 -4.26 5.61 15.04
N PHE A 531 -4.71 6.80 15.43
CA PHE A 531 -3.81 7.89 15.83
C PHE A 531 -3.27 7.68 17.26
N GLU A 532 -4.07 7.08 18.13
CA GLU A 532 -3.74 6.79 19.52
C GLU A 532 -2.58 5.78 19.62
N ALA A 533 -2.61 4.71 18.82
CA ALA A 533 -1.52 3.75 18.79
C ALA A 533 -0.22 4.38 18.26
N ARG A 534 -0.32 5.28 17.26
CA ARG A 534 0.84 6.02 16.74
C ARG A 534 1.46 6.90 17.82
N GLN A 535 0.63 7.63 18.57
CA GLN A 535 1.09 8.45 19.69
C GLN A 535 1.77 7.60 20.76
N TYR A 536 1.16 6.48 21.17
CA TYR A 536 1.75 5.59 22.16
C TYR A 536 3.14 5.08 21.73
N VAL A 537 3.31 4.62 20.49
CA VAL A 537 4.62 4.17 19.99
C VAL A 537 5.62 5.32 19.98
N SER A 538 5.21 6.51 19.53
CA SER A 538 6.05 7.71 19.52
C SER A 538 6.60 8.02 20.91
N GLU A 539 5.75 8.00 21.93
CA GLU A 539 6.16 8.24 23.33
C GLU A 539 7.18 7.21 23.83
N ARG A 540 6.98 5.92 23.51
CA ARG A 540 7.94 4.85 23.85
C ARG A 540 9.28 5.02 23.13
N CYS A 541 9.26 5.43 21.86
CA CYS A 541 10.45 5.70 21.06
C CYS A 541 11.22 6.91 21.59
N ILE A 542 10.53 7.98 22.00
CA ILE A 542 11.15 9.17 22.62
C ILE A 542 11.80 8.77 23.95
N HIS A 543 11.09 8.04 24.81
CA HIS A 543 11.62 7.61 26.11
C HIS A 543 12.87 6.73 25.96
N SER A 544 12.86 5.85 24.96
CA SER A 544 13.94 4.87 24.74
C SER A 544 15.01 5.33 23.75
N LEU A 545 14.89 6.58 23.27
CA LEU A 545 15.77 7.18 22.27
C LEU A 545 15.95 6.32 21.01
N LYS A 546 14.84 5.79 20.48
CA LYS A 546 14.82 4.98 19.26
C LYS A 546 14.24 5.73 18.08
N PRO A 547 14.82 5.62 16.88
CA PRO A 547 14.22 6.14 15.67
C PRO A 547 12.92 5.39 15.34
N MET A 548 11.95 6.12 14.79
CA MET A 548 10.65 5.59 14.40
C MET A 548 10.35 5.94 12.94
N LEU A 549 10.02 4.92 12.15
CA LEU A 549 9.49 5.06 10.79
C LEU A 549 7.96 4.99 10.88
N GLU A 550 7.28 5.99 10.32
CA GLU A 550 5.81 6.06 10.31
C GLU A 550 5.32 6.15 8.87
N SER A 551 4.18 5.51 8.60
CA SER A 551 3.43 5.72 7.37
C SER A 551 1.93 5.51 7.56
N GLY A 552 1.15 6.16 6.71
CA GLY A 552 -0.31 6.07 6.65
C GLY A 552 -0.83 6.10 5.22
N THR A 553 -2.02 5.53 5.00
CA THR A 553 -2.67 5.52 3.68
C THR A 553 -4.17 5.73 3.80
N GLN A 554 -4.75 6.50 2.88
CA GLN A 554 -6.19 6.71 2.74
C GLN A 554 -6.55 6.79 1.26
N GLY A 555 -7.26 5.79 0.73
CA GLY A 555 -7.55 5.73 -0.70
C GLY A 555 -6.28 5.66 -1.54
N ILE A 556 -6.13 6.56 -2.52
CA ILE A 556 -4.89 6.76 -3.29
C ILE A 556 -3.86 7.67 -2.61
N GLN A 557 -4.17 8.23 -1.45
CA GLN A 557 -3.26 9.09 -0.69
C GLN A 557 -2.39 8.25 0.25
N GLY A 558 -1.15 8.69 0.43
CA GLY A 558 -0.21 8.10 1.38
C GLY A 558 0.74 9.15 1.93
N GLU A 559 1.17 8.91 3.16
CA GLU A 559 2.17 9.73 3.87
C GLU A 559 3.22 8.81 4.50
N ALA A 560 4.46 9.28 4.55
CA ALA A 560 5.55 8.63 5.24
C ALA A 560 6.40 9.68 5.96
N ALA A 561 6.75 9.40 7.21
CA ALA A 561 7.53 10.29 8.06
C ALA A 561 8.61 9.53 8.84
N ILE A 562 9.70 10.22 9.15
CA ILE A 562 10.81 9.67 9.93
C ILE A 562 11.01 10.53 11.19
N PHE A 563 11.05 9.85 12.33
CA PHE A 563 11.24 10.45 13.64
C PHE A 563 12.59 10.01 14.21
N VAL A 564 13.52 10.95 14.34
CA VAL A 564 14.89 10.69 14.82
C VAL A 564 15.12 11.49 16.11
N PRO A 565 15.42 10.82 17.24
CA PRO A 565 15.73 11.50 18.49
C PRO A 565 16.83 12.56 18.33
N PHE A 566 16.63 13.73 18.94
CA PHE A 566 17.52 14.90 18.89
C PHE A 566 17.68 15.56 17.50
N LEU A 567 16.96 15.12 16.47
CA LEU A 567 17.05 15.68 15.13
C LEU A 567 15.70 16.18 14.59
N THR A 568 14.63 15.39 14.70
CA THR A 568 13.31 15.76 14.17
C THR A 568 12.29 16.04 15.27
N GLN A 569 11.19 16.71 14.91
CA GLN A 569 10.06 16.90 15.82
C GLN A 569 9.33 15.58 16.03
N PRO A 570 8.83 15.29 17.25
CA PRO A 570 8.09 14.07 17.52
C PRO A 570 6.74 14.04 16.78
N TYR A 571 6.21 12.83 16.61
CA TYR A 571 4.87 12.66 16.07
C TYR A 571 3.85 13.44 16.91
N SER A 572 2.99 14.19 16.24
CA SER A 572 1.92 14.97 16.85
C SER A 572 0.60 14.55 16.22
N MET A 573 -0.37 14.21 17.06
CA MET A 573 -1.71 13.90 16.57
C MET A 573 -2.35 15.13 15.91
N PRO A 574 -3.17 14.94 14.86
CA PRO A 574 -4.01 16.01 14.35
C PRO A 574 -4.92 16.58 15.46
N PRO A 575 -5.37 17.84 15.36
CA PRO A 575 -6.36 18.39 16.29
C PRO A 575 -7.64 17.54 16.31
N GLU A 576 -8.32 17.40 17.45
CA GLU A 576 -9.56 16.61 17.60
C GLU A 576 -10.61 16.99 16.54
N ASP A 577 -10.76 18.28 16.25
CA ASP A 577 -11.66 18.85 15.23
C ASP A 577 -11.41 18.29 13.81
N ALA A 578 -10.21 17.78 13.55
CA ALA A 578 -9.78 17.20 12.28
C ALA A 578 -9.86 15.65 12.27
N ILE A 579 -10.01 15.00 13.42
CA ILE A 579 -10.02 13.54 13.57
C ILE A 579 -11.46 12.98 13.54
N GLU A 580 -12.40 13.63 14.22
CA GLU A 580 -13.79 13.18 14.30
C GLU A 580 -14.76 14.22 13.74
N THR A 581 -15.64 13.77 12.84
CA THR A 581 -16.82 14.56 12.45
C THR A 581 -17.87 14.46 13.56
N ALA A 582 -17.63 15.14 14.69
CA ALA A 582 -18.56 15.11 15.82
C ALA A 582 -19.85 15.88 15.48
N TYR A 583 -20.93 15.16 15.20
CA TYR A 583 -22.23 15.76 14.93
C TYR A 583 -22.92 16.23 16.23
N PRO A 584 -23.53 17.42 16.27
CA PRO A 584 -24.28 17.87 17.44
C PRO A 584 -25.41 16.89 17.81
N ILE A 585 -25.52 16.53 19.09
CA ILE A 585 -26.55 15.58 19.59
C ILE A 585 -27.97 16.01 19.18
N CYS A 586 -28.26 17.32 19.21
CA CYS A 586 -29.56 17.85 18.80
C CYS A 586 -29.86 17.54 17.32
N THR A 587 -28.85 17.61 16.45
CA THR A 587 -28.96 17.24 15.03
C THR A 587 -29.22 15.75 14.89
N LEU A 588 -28.41 14.90 15.53
CA LEU A 588 -28.57 13.44 15.47
C LEU A 588 -29.93 12.97 15.98
N ARG A 589 -30.46 13.60 17.04
CA ARG A 589 -31.67 13.13 17.73
C ARG A 589 -32.97 13.67 17.16
N TYR A 590 -32.97 14.90 16.65
CA TYR A 590 -34.21 15.60 16.27
C TYR A 590 -34.20 16.14 14.85
N PHE A 591 -33.04 16.45 14.28
CA PHE A 591 -32.93 17.13 12.99
C PHE A 591 -31.87 16.52 12.06
N PRO A 592 -31.88 15.19 11.80
CA PRO A 592 -30.93 14.59 10.88
C PRO A 592 -31.21 15.09 9.45
N SER A 593 -30.22 15.72 8.82
CA SER A 593 -30.35 16.27 7.46
C SER A 593 -29.54 15.52 6.39
N THR A 594 -28.69 14.58 6.79
CA THR A 594 -27.81 13.81 5.90
C THR A 594 -27.85 12.33 6.29
N ILE A 595 -27.41 11.45 5.39
CA ILE A 595 -27.39 10.01 5.66
C ILE A 595 -26.43 9.68 6.81
N GLU A 596 -25.31 10.38 6.92
CA GLU A 596 -24.31 10.22 7.98
C GLU A 596 -24.91 10.48 9.36
N HIS A 597 -25.75 11.52 9.50
CA HIS A 597 -26.48 11.78 10.75
C HIS A 597 -27.33 10.57 11.16
N THR A 598 -28.04 9.96 10.20
CA THR A 598 -28.89 8.80 10.50
C THR A 598 -28.08 7.53 10.77
N LEU A 599 -26.93 7.36 10.12
CA LEU A 599 -26.01 6.24 10.37
C LEU A 599 -25.40 6.34 11.77
N GLN A 600 -24.94 7.54 12.17
CA GLN A 600 -24.44 7.76 13.53
C GLN A 600 -25.53 7.58 14.58
N TRP A 601 -26.75 8.06 14.32
CA TRP A 601 -27.89 7.80 15.19
C TRP A 601 -28.18 6.30 15.33
N ALA A 602 -28.20 5.55 14.22
CA ALA A 602 -28.45 4.11 14.23
C ALA A 602 -27.36 3.33 14.98
N LEU A 603 -26.10 3.74 14.86
CA LEU A 603 -24.99 3.20 15.65
C LEU A 603 -25.21 3.43 17.15
N ASN A 604 -25.57 4.66 17.54
CA ASN A 604 -25.86 4.99 18.94
C ASN A 604 -27.05 4.18 19.49
N GLU A 605 -28.11 3.99 18.72
CA GLU A 605 -29.25 3.15 19.12
C GLU A 605 -28.84 1.68 19.24
N PHE A 606 -28.03 1.15 18.32
CA PHE A 606 -27.50 -0.21 18.41
C PHE A 606 -26.71 -0.41 19.71
N GLU A 607 -25.79 0.49 20.03
CA GLU A 607 -25.04 0.43 21.28
C GLU A 607 -25.93 0.56 22.52
N GLY A 608 -26.88 1.50 22.49
CA GLY A 608 -27.82 1.77 23.58
C GLY A 608 -28.81 0.64 23.85
N LEU A 609 -29.22 -0.10 22.82
CA LEU A 609 -30.18 -1.20 22.94
C LEU A 609 -29.51 -2.55 23.24
N PHE A 610 -28.36 -2.82 22.63
CA PHE A 610 -27.78 -4.17 22.64
C PHE A 610 -26.49 -4.28 23.44
N ARG A 611 -25.65 -3.24 23.47
CA ARG A 611 -24.33 -3.30 24.12
C ARG A 611 -24.38 -2.83 25.58
N LEU A 612 -24.73 -1.57 25.80
CA LEU A 612 -24.66 -0.94 27.12
C LEU A 612 -25.56 -1.63 28.17
N PRO A 613 -26.82 -2.04 27.84
CA PRO A 613 -27.65 -2.76 28.79
C PRO A 613 -27.05 -4.13 29.15
N ALA A 614 -26.52 -4.86 28.16
CA ALA A 614 -25.91 -6.17 28.38
C ALA A 614 -24.65 -6.07 29.26
N GLU A 615 -23.77 -5.09 29.00
CA GLU A 615 -22.59 -4.83 29.84
C GLU A 615 -22.99 -4.47 31.28
N THR A 616 -24.02 -3.63 31.45
CA THR A 616 -24.52 -3.22 32.78
C THR A 616 -25.07 -4.42 33.55
N ILE A 617 -25.88 -5.28 32.90
CA ILE A 617 -26.41 -6.51 33.49
C ILE A 617 -25.25 -7.45 33.86
N ASN A 618 -24.29 -7.67 32.97
CA ASN A 618 -23.14 -8.55 33.25
C ASN A 618 -22.30 -8.04 34.42
N ARG A 619 -22.01 -6.72 34.50
CA ARG A 619 -21.30 -6.13 35.64
C ARG A 619 -22.07 -6.30 36.95
N THR A 620 -23.37 -6.07 36.95
CA THR A 620 -24.21 -6.18 38.15
C THR A 620 -24.42 -7.63 38.62
N HIS A 621 -24.35 -8.63 37.73
CA HIS A 621 -24.38 -10.06 38.09
C HIS A 621 -23.02 -10.62 38.56
N ILE A 622 -21.90 -9.98 38.21
CA ILE A 622 -20.55 -10.39 38.67
C ILE A 622 -20.20 -9.79 40.05
N LEU A 623 -20.73 -8.60 40.36
CA LEU A 623 -20.46 -7.90 41.63
C LEU A 623 -21.06 -8.51 42.93
N PRO A 624 -22.07 -9.42 42.96
CA PRO A 624 -22.55 -9.97 44.22
C PRO A 624 -21.65 -11.06 44.83
N CYS A 625 -20.64 -11.56 44.10
CA CYS A 625 -19.78 -12.65 44.60
C CYS A 625 -18.54 -12.20 45.40
N ILE A 626 -18.22 -10.90 45.48
CA ILE A 626 -17.02 -10.40 46.18
C ILE A 626 -17.36 -9.77 47.55
N SER A 627 -18.64 -9.72 47.93
CA SER A 627 -19.09 -9.15 49.21
C SER A 627 -19.82 -10.19 50.07
N MET A 628 -19.09 -11.16 50.63
CA MET A 628 -19.52 -11.81 51.87
C MET A 628 -18.42 -11.73 52.93
N ASN A 629 -18.69 -10.87 53.92
CA ASN A 629 -17.87 -10.52 55.07
C ASN A 629 -17.73 -11.71 56.05
N PRO A 630 -16.53 -12.05 56.55
CA PRO A 630 -16.31 -13.13 57.51
C PRO A 630 -16.59 -12.66 58.94
N ASN A 631 -17.86 -12.65 59.36
CA ASN A 631 -18.22 -12.63 60.79
C ASN A 631 -19.72 -12.83 60.97
N ARG A 632 -20.14 -14.08 61.20
CA ARG A 632 -21.33 -14.39 62.02
C ARG A 632 -21.17 -15.78 62.63
N GLN A 633 -21.01 -15.78 63.95
CA GLN A 633 -21.01 -16.96 64.82
C GLN A 633 -22.39 -17.64 64.83
N ALA A 634 -22.32 -18.93 65.19
CA ALA A 634 -23.38 -19.92 65.22
C ALA A 634 -24.64 -19.56 66.03
N THR A 635 -25.79 -20.01 65.54
CA THR A 635 -26.84 -20.70 66.33
C THR A 635 -27.65 -21.62 65.41
N GLU A 636 -27.86 -22.84 65.88
CA GLU A 636 -28.60 -23.93 65.24
C GLU A 636 -30.10 -23.63 65.05
N SER A 637 -30.67 -24.11 63.93
CA SER A 637 -31.96 -24.83 63.95
C SER A 637 -32.20 -25.53 62.61
N HIS A 638 -32.75 -26.74 62.71
CA HIS A 638 -32.99 -27.71 61.63
C HIS A 638 -33.92 -27.21 60.52
N GLY A 639 -33.56 -27.54 59.28
CA GLY A 639 -34.46 -27.50 58.12
C GLY A 639 -33.73 -27.74 56.80
N GLN A 640 -33.61 -29.01 56.39
CA GLN A 640 -33.44 -29.36 54.97
C GLN A 640 -34.79 -29.14 54.25
N PRO A 641 -34.85 -28.77 52.95
CA PRO A 641 -34.36 -29.66 51.90
C PRO A 641 -33.74 -29.03 50.63
N CYS A 642 -32.94 -29.89 49.98
CA CYS A 642 -32.60 -30.05 48.57
C CYS A 642 -33.02 -28.99 47.53
N PHE A 643 -32.06 -28.50 46.75
CA PHE A 643 -32.29 -28.19 45.33
C PHE A 643 -31.12 -28.65 44.44
N SER A 644 -31.49 -29.42 43.42
CA SER A 644 -30.66 -29.97 42.36
C SER A 644 -30.19 -28.89 41.38
N HIS A 645 -28.93 -28.97 40.94
CA HIS A 645 -28.43 -28.25 39.78
C HIS A 645 -29.25 -28.57 38.52
N ARG A 646 -29.88 -27.53 37.93
CA ARG A 646 -30.21 -27.50 36.50
C ARG A 646 -29.67 -26.20 35.92
N THR A 647 -28.67 -26.33 35.06
CA THR A 647 -28.26 -25.29 34.11
C THR A 647 -29.28 -25.23 32.98
N PRO A 648 -29.77 -24.05 32.55
CA PRO A 648 -30.50 -23.93 31.30
C PRO A 648 -29.53 -23.60 30.17
N THR A 649 -29.37 -24.54 29.25
CA THR A 649 -28.75 -24.33 27.94
C THR A 649 -29.78 -23.67 27.03
N TRP A 650 -29.57 -22.43 26.62
CA TRP A 650 -30.38 -21.77 25.61
C TRP A 650 -29.87 -22.17 24.22
N ILE A 651 -30.61 -23.06 23.54
CA ILE A 651 -30.40 -23.41 22.13
C ILE A 651 -31.34 -22.53 21.30
N ILE A 652 -30.76 -21.71 20.42
CA ILE A 652 -31.50 -20.92 19.42
C ILE A 652 -31.81 -21.84 18.23
N PHE A 653 -33.10 -22.04 17.94
CA PHE A 653 -33.58 -22.77 16.77
C PHE A 653 -33.68 -21.83 15.56
N TRP A 654 -32.95 -22.13 14.48
CA TRP A 654 -33.30 -21.69 13.13
C TRP A 654 -34.34 -22.64 12.54
N GLN A 655 -35.51 -22.11 12.18
CA GLN A 655 -36.53 -22.85 11.42
C GLN A 655 -36.12 -22.89 9.93
N LEU A 656 -35.96 -24.11 9.38
CA LEU A 656 -36.02 -24.38 7.95
C LEU A 656 -37.32 -25.13 7.63
N PRO A 657 -37.92 -24.95 6.43
CA PRO A 657 -39.20 -25.55 6.11
C PRO A 657 -39.12 -27.06 5.89
N THR A 658 -40.20 -27.71 6.29
CA THR A 658 -40.47 -29.15 6.33
C THR A 658 -40.42 -29.86 4.97
N CYS A 659 -39.80 -31.04 4.95
CA CYS A 659 -40.11 -32.13 4.01
C CYS A 659 -40.45 -33.41 4.80
N THR A 660 -41.55 -34.05 4.43
CA THR A 660 -42.20 -35.22 5.05
C THR A 660 -41.46 -36.56 4.76
N PRO A 661 -41.77 -37.66 5.50
CA PRO A 661 -40.82 -38.76 5.73
C PRO A 661 -41.10 -40.08 4.95
N ARG A 662 -39.99 -40.77 4.58
CA ARG A 662 -39.65 -42.23 4.60
C ARG A 662 -40.57 -43.28 3.89
N PRO A 663 -40.04 -44.44 3.40
CA PRO A 663 -39.43 -45.47 4.29
C PRO A 663 -38.33 -46.43 3.75
N THR A 664 -37.50 -46.86 4.72
CA THR A 664 -36.91 -48.21 5.02
C THR A 664 -36.10 -49.06 4.02
N GLY A 665 -34.96 -49.56 4.51
CA GLY A 665 -34.29 -50.82 4.12
C GLY A 665 -32.79 -50.83 4.54
N SER A 666 -32.42 -51.38 5.70
CA SER A 666 -31.64 -52.64 5.88
C SER A 666 -30.52 -52.84 4.84
N GLN A 667 -29.23 -52.98 5.15
CA GLN A 667 -28.56 -54.02 5.95
C GLN A 667 -27.09 -53.64 6.19
N ALA A 668 -26.49 -54.13 7.29
CA ALA A 668 -25.03 -54.30 7.44
C ALA A 668 -24.59 -55.65 6.79
N PRO A 669 -23.29 -55.90 6.52
CA PRO A 669 -22.34 -56.38 7.54
C PRO A 669 -20.90 -55.81 7.41
N ARG A 670 -20.20 -55.53 8.53
CA ARG A 670 -19.09 -56.29 9.16
C ARG A 670 -17.89 -56.64 8.27
N THR A 671 -16.70 -56.20 8.70
CA THR A 671 -15.49 -56.93 9.16
C THR A 671 -14.47 -55.87 9.61
N GLY A 672 -13.96 -55.86 10.85
CA GLY A 672 -12.84 -56.71 11.34
C GLY A 672 -11.55 -56.21 10.69
N THR A 673 -10.55 -55.61 11.34
CA THR A 673 -9.71 -55.99 12.51
C THR A 673 -8.66 -54.86 12.65
N ASP A 674 -7.83 -54.65 13.65
CA ASP A 674 -7.67 -54.98 15.07
C ASP A 674 -6.21 -54.59 15.40
N CYS A 675 -5.94 -54.15 16.64
CA CYS A 675 -4.61 -54.04 17.29
C CYS A 675 -3.57 -53.04 16.70
N GLY A 676 -2.78 -52.25 17.45
CA GLY A 676 -2.30 -52.25 18.85
C GLY A 676 -0.84 -51.72 18.78
N GLY A 677 -0.41 -50.68 19.48
CA GLY A 677 0.03 -50.74 20.89
C GLY A 677 1.21 -49.78 21.17
N CYS A 678 1.04 -48.97 22.22
CA CYS A 678 1.91 -48.71 23.38
C CYS A 678 3.44 -48.46 23.31
N CYS A 679 3.83 -47.46 24.15
CA CYS A 679 5.08 -47.28 24.95
C CYS A 679 6.32 -46.71 24.23
N ARG A 680 7.24 -45.90 24.80
CA ARG A 680 7.50 -45.23 26.10
C ARG A 680 8.71 -44.29 25.92
N HIS A 681 8.84 -43.24 26.74
CA HIS A 681 10.06 -42.43 26.97
C HIS A 681 11.20 -43.22 27.67
N PRO A 682 12.46 -42.72 27.69
CA PRO A 682 12.97 -41.94 28.84
C PRO A 682 14.03 -40.84 28.53
N ARG A 683 14.17 -39.87 29.45
CA ARG A 683 15.33 -38.95 29.64
C ARG A 683 16.49 -39.69 30.35
N PRO A 684 17.72 -39.10 30.36
CA PRO A 684 18.26 -38.61 31.64
C PRO A 684 19.12 -37.32 31.54
N SER A 685 19.44 -36.73 32.70
CA SER A 685 20.34 -35.59 32.99
C SER A 685 21.40 -36.01 34.06
N PRO A 686 22.25 -35.11 34.63
CA PRO A 686 23.43 -34.36 34.15
C PRO A 686 24.77 -34.87 34.78
N PRO A 687 25.94 -34.18 34.70
CA PRO A 687 26.42 -33.40 35.88
C PRO A 687 27.37 -32.19 35.67
N SER A 688 27.36 -31.28 36.67
CA SER A 688 28.38 -30.41 37.34
C SER A 688 29.62 -29.78 36.64
N SER A 689 29.78 -28.46 36.93
CA SER A 689 30.97 -27.56 36.94
C SER A 689 31.96 -27.89 38.11
N PRO A 690 33.02 -27.10 38.50
CA PRO A 690 33.52 -25.76 38.08
C PRO A 690 35.07 -25.59 38.01
N VAL A 691 35.62 -24.51 37.43
CA VAL A 691 36.88 -23.83 37.89
C VAL A 691 36.87 -22.33 37.53
N THR A 692 37.39 -21.57 38.49
CA THR A 692 37.57 -20.12 38.71
C THR A 692 38.55 -19.36 37.80
N GLY A 693 38.38 -18.04 37.68
CA GLY A 693 39.40 -17.12 37.17
C GLY A 693 39.02 -15.63 37.18
N SER A 694 39.11 -14.99 38.35
CA SER A 694 39.10 -13.52 38.55
C SER A 694 40.25 -12.82 37.81
N TRP A 695 40.12 -11.62 37.22
CA TRP A 695 41.17 -10.57 37.20
C TRP A 695 40.62 -9.19 36.75
N LYS A 696 40.58 -8.26 37.73
CA LYS A 696 40.87 -6.81 37.73
C LYS A 696 40.33 -5.84 36.65
N ARG A 697 39.54 -4.87 37.14
CA ARG A 697 39.41 -3.49 36.63
C ARG A 697 40.75 -2.73 36.65
N PRO A 698 40.95 -1.76 35.75
CA PRO A 698 41.61 -0.51 36.09
C PRO A 698 40.72 0.72 35.89
N ARG A 699 41.02 1.72 36.71
CA ARG A 699 40.38 3.03 36.86
C ARG A 699 40.63 3.92 35.64
N GLN A 700 39.61 4.71 35.28
CA GLN A 700 39.75 5.89 34.43
C GLN A 700 40.54 6.99 35.16
N SER A 701 41.56 7.51 34.49
CA SER A 701 42.24 8.77 34.81
C SER A 701 41.66 9.87 33.93
N GLY A 702 41.21 10.96 34.55
CA GLY A 702 40.79 12.16 33.83
C GLY A 702 41.97 12.93 33.24
N VAL A 703 41.74 13.56 32.09
CA VAL A 703 42.50 14.72 31.61
C VAL A 703 41.51 15.69 30.96
N SER A 704 41.59 16.94 31.39
CA SER A 704 40.79 18.06 30.92
C SER A 704 41.38 18.75 29.68
N LEU A 705 40.49 19.37 28.90
CA LEU A 705 40.66 20.61 28.12
C LEU A 705 41.61 20.61 26.91
N ARG A 706 41.03 20.82 25.73
CA ARG A 706 41.27 22.01 24.89
C ARG A 706 40.28 22.08 23.71
N SER A 707 39.59 23.22 23.63
CA SER A 707 38.93 23.70 22.41
C SER A 707 39.98 24.08 21.36
N PRO A 708 39.62 23.99 20.08
CA PRO A 708 39.85 25.10 19.16
C PRO A 708 38.56 25.61 18.53
N ALA A 709 38.58 26.90 18.27
CA ALA A 709 37.49 27.72 17.77
C ALA A 709 37.32 27.64 16.25
N ASN A 710 36.10 28.00 15.84
CA ASN A 710 35.74 28.76 14.63
C ASN A 710 36.20 28.25 13.25
N SER A 711 35.26 27.60 12.56
CA SER A 711 35.01 27.91 11.14
C SER A 711 33.52 28.19 10.95
N LYS A 712 33.17 29.47 10.81
CA LYS A 712 31.86 29.90 10.31
C LYS A 712 31.76 29.48 8.85
N ARG A 713 30.91 28.50 8.52
CA ARG A 713 30.37 28.34 7.18
C ARG A 713 28.87 28.61 7.22
N LEU A 714 28.45 29.45 6.29
CA LEU A 714 27.08 29.91 6.09
C LEU A 714 26.13 28.71 5.96
N LEU A 715 25.26 28.54 6.95
CA LEU A 715 24.07 27.71 6.85
C LEU A 715 23.21 28.31 5.71
N ARG A 716 23.03 27.53 4.64
CA ARG A 716 21.96 27.78 3.67
C ARG A 716 20.62 27.62 4.41
N PRO A 717 19.62 28.47 4.16
CA PRO A 717 18.31 28.29 4.75
C PRO A 717 17.72 26.96 4.26
N SER A 718 17.24 26.16 5.20
CA SER A 718 16.42 24.98 4.98
C SER A 718 15.20 25.36 4.12
N PRO A 719 14.85 24.62 3.05
CA PRO A 719 13.53 24.73 2.49
C PRO A 719 12.55 24.15 3.54
N GLY A 720 11.54 24.94 3.90
CA GLY A 720 10.44 24.49 4.74
C GLY A 720 9.68 23.33 4.11
N PRO A 721 8.75 22.69 4.85
CA PRO A 721 8.02 21.54 4.35
C PRO A 721 7.25 21.94 3.09
N ALA A 722 7.65 21.37 1.95
CA ALA A 722 6.92 21.50 0.71
C ALA A 722 5.62 20.70 0.85
N THR A 723 4.54 21.41 1.20
CA THR A 723 3.18 20.92 1.04
C THR A 723 2.94 20.86 -0.47
N ALA A 724 3.09 19.69 -1.07
CA ALA A 724 2.71 19.47 -2.46
C ALA A 724 1.17 19.50 -2.55
N LEU A 725 0.64 20.71 -2.72
CA LEU A 725 -0.70 20.92 -3.23
C LEU A 725 -0.70 20.48 -4.70
N LEU A 726 -1.11 19.22 -4.93
CA LEU A 726 -1.50 18.75 -6.26
C LEU A 726 -2.82 19.45 -6.62
N GLY A 727 -2.72 20.42 -7.54
CA GLY A 727 -3.84 20.99 -8.29
C GLY A 727 -4.02 20.30 -9.63
#